data_AF-A0A1J8QFH2-F1
#
_entry.id   AF-A0A1J8QFH2-F1
#
_cell.length_a   1.000
_cell.length_b   1.000
_cell.length_c   1.000
_cell.angle_alpha   90.00
_cell.angle_beta   90.00
_cell.angle_gamma   90.00
#
_symmetry.space_group_name_H-M   'P 1'
#
loop_
_entity.id
_entity.type
_entity.pdbx_description
1 polymer ?
#
loop_
_entity_poly.entity_id
_entity_poly.type
_entity_poly.pdbx_seq_one_letter_code
_entity_poly.pdbx_strand_id
1 'polypeptide(L)'
;MSLKSFVQLAICSLVVFAQQTPLGNTIEQPETWLSKYGPQIDQPFSGPLSFSHLPYSRCLEDESSQFDIAVLGMPFDTGTSYRPGARFGPYAIRSGSRRQREARGYSLAWDNNPYEQGSQILDCGDVPVIPFDNVLAMDQMQVAYSTLLNRPMASSQSVWAKGAQLAKDGREHPRIVSLGGDHTIVLPILRALNKVYGPVSVIHFDAHLDTWDGYPGTVSDQSRITHGTFFYIASEEGLISNSSIHAGIRCKLVGLGDIEHDESVGFHFITSDDIDDHGVPAIVTRIRERVGDTPVYLSLDIDVIDPGLAPATGTPEAGGWTSREVKRIIRGLAGLNFVGADIVEVAPVYDHAEITGTAAADLALGLETSFDSLSNLLSYLCLFISPRVNQVGVWSQTPFLIALLQRNLPRVDDDNDDEISSSCTNSRAKYGAQTDLGYTGPLSYSHLPYTRCLDDISTTFDIAVLGMPFDTATSYRPGARFGPYAIRSGSRRQSPAGGYALNWMTNPYNHATVIDCGDVPVNPYDNALAIDQMETAYTTLLSRPVNGSASTRTAKLAHDGAEHPRILTLGGDHTIVLPILRSLHQVYGPISVIHFDAHIDTWPAGALSGDFSEQSKVTHGTFFTLAFEEGLMSNTSIHAGIRNKLHGPELIEHDEEVGFELIMADDIDDLGTDEIIKHIRQRIGNSPVYLSFDIDTIDPGQAPATGTPEPAGWTGRETKRILRGLAGLNFVGADIVEVAPAYDNADITGILAAGLADDFLTLFVTDEPPKRQVKQKRTLKDDL
;
A
#
# COMPACT_ATOMS: atom_id res chain seq x y z
N MET A 1 95.13 -26.99 -2.26
CA MET A 1 95.48 -25.69 -2.88
C MET A 1 95.45 -25.86 -4.41
N SER A 2 94.80 -24.92 -5.12
CA SER A 2 94.78 -24.67 -6.57
C SER A 2 93.68 -25.28 -7.48
N LEU A 3 92.62 -24.48 -7.71
CA LEU A 3 92.20 -23.89 -9.00
C LEU A 3 92.18 -24.77 -10.28
N LYS A 4 91.18 -25.65 -10.46
CA LYS A 4 90.82 -26.26 -11.77
C LYS A 4 89.34 -26.67 -11.91
N SER A 5 88.38 -25.72 -11.94
CA SER A 5 86.97 -26.07 -12.27
C SER A 5 86.18 -25.03 -13.09
N PHE A 6 86.84 -24.14 -13.84
CA PHE A 6 86.15 -23.04 -14.53
C PHE A 6 86.00 -23.16 -16.07
N VAL A 7 86.20 -24.33 -16.68
CA VAL A 7 86.17 -24.43 -18.17
C VAL A 7 85.27 -25.57 -18.70
N GLN A 8 84.30 -26.03 -17.92
CA GLN A 8 83.35 -27.08 -18.36
C GLN A 8 81.90 -26.59 -18.52
N LEU A 9 81.68 -25.27 -18.63
CA LEU A 9 80.33 -24.68 -18.78
C LEU A 9 80.09 -23.92 -20.10
N ALA A 10 81.00 -23.99 -21.07
CA ALA A 10 80.93 -23.14 -22.28
C ALA A 10 80.66 -23.88 -23.61
N ILE A 11 80.48 -25.20 -23.63
CA ILE A 11 80.38 -25.98 -24.89
C ILE A 11 79.23 -27.01 -24.86
N CYS A 12 78.05 -26.60 -24.38
CA CYS A 12 76.82 -27.40 -24.50
C CYS A 12 75.60 -26.60 -24.96
N SER A 13 75.81 -25.51 -25.71
CA SER A 13 74.73 -24.69 -26.30
C SER A 13 74.64 -24.83 -27.84
N LEU A 14 75.21 -25.89 -28.42
CA LEU A 14 75.38 -26.05 -29.87
C LEU A 14 74.74 -27.33 -30.43
N VAL A 15 73.56 -27.74 -29.96
CA VAL A 15 72.63 -28.61 -30.72
C VAL A 15 71.19 -28.36 -30.29
N VAL A 16 70.57 -27.27 -30.78
CA VAL A 16 69.22 -27.21 -31.39
C VAL A 16 69.18 -25.92 -32.21
N PHE A 17 69.86 -25.92 -33.36
CA PHE A 17 69.62 -24.97 -34.43
C PHE A 17 68.73 -25.68 -35.46
N ALA A 18 67.42 -25.60 -35.27
CA ALA A 18 66.43 -25.85 -36.32
C ALA A 18 65.14 -25.10 -35.98
N GLN A 19 64.80 -24.13 -36.83
CA GLN A 19 63.54 -23.40 -36.93
C GLN A 19 63.18 -22.44 -35.78
N GLN A 20 63.97 -21.38 -35.61
CA GLN A 20 63.37 -20.06 -35.38
C GLN A 20 63.17 -19.41 -36.75
N THR A 21 61.94 -19.40 -37.26
CA THR A 21 61.52 -18.40 -38.24
C THR A 21 61.86 -17.03 -37.67
N PRO A 22 62.48 -16.10 -38.43
CA PRO A 22 62.54 -14.72 -38.00
C PRO A 22 61.08 -14.30 -37.74
N LEU A 23 60.78 -13.78 -36.54
CA LEU A 23 59.61 -12.93 -36.40
C LEU A 23 59.90 -11.76 -37.32
N GLY A 24 59.39 -11.88 -38.56
CA GLY A 24 59.42 -10.79 -39.50
C GLY A 24 58.84 -9.59 -38.78
N ASN A 25 59.48 -8.44 -38.96
CA ASN A 25 58.80 -7.17 -38.79
C ASN A 25 57.71 -7.06 -39.87
N THR A 26 56.69 -7.92 -39.80
CA THR A 26 55.35 -7.49 -40.14
C THR A 26 55.01 -6.52 -39.04
N ILE A 27 54.86 -5.25 -39.39
CA ILE A 27 54.08 -4.33 -38.58
C ILE A 27 52.67 -4.96 -38.58
N GLU A 28 52.40 -5.86 -37.62
CA GLU A 28 51.06 -6.32 -37.35
C GLU A 28 50.29 -5.04 -37.02
N GLN A 29 49.34 -4.68 -37.88
CA GLN A 29 48.35 -3.67 -37.56
C GLN A 29 47.88 -3.98 -36.13
N PRO A 30 47.96 -3.03 -35.18
CA PRO A 30 47.59 -3.30 -33.81
C PRO A 30 46.17 -3.87 -33.83
N GLU A 31 46.02 -5.11 -33.36
CA GLU A 31 44.76 -5.82 -33.43
C GLU A 31 43.72 -5.00 -32.64
N THR A 32 42.83 -4.32 -33.36
CA THR A 32 41.80 -3.48 -32.75
C THR A 32 40.79 -4.33 -31.99
N TRP A 33 40.11 -3.75 -31.00
CA TRP A 33 39.04 -4.45 -30.29
C TRP A 33 38.02 -5.08 -31.25
N LEU A 34 37.57 -4.31 -32.25
CA LEU A 34 36.58 -4.77 -33.22
C LEU A 34 37.14 -5.90 -34.10
N SER A 35 38.41 -5.86 -34.49
CA SER A 35 39.02 -6.95 -35.27
C SER A 35 39.30 -8.20 -34.43
N LYS A 36 39.55 -8.05 -33.12
CA LYS A 36 39.88 -9.15 -32.21
C LYS A 36 38.65 -9.86 -31.64
N TYR A 37 37.66 -9.08 -31.17
CA TYR A 37 36.49 -9.58 -30.43
C TYR A 37 35.18 -9.35 -31.16
N GLY A 38 35.15 -8.54 -32.22
CA GLY A 38 33.91 -8.17 -32.90
C GLY A 38 33.06 -7.18 -32.11
N PRO A 39 31.88 -6.81 -32.64
CA PRO A 39 30.90 -5.99 -31.92
C PRO A 39 30.48 -6.71 -30.64
N GLN A 40 30.41 -5.96 -29.54
CA GLN A 40 29.99 -6.48 -28.24
C GLN A 40 28.54 -6.11 -27.99
N ILE A 41 27.88 -6.95 -27.18
CA ILE A 41 26.54 -6.69 -26.68
C ILE A 41 26.69 -6.40 -25.18
N ASP A 42 26.06 -5.32 -24.72
CA ASP A 42 26.03 -5.00 -23.31
C ASP A 42 25.40 -6.15 -22.50
N GLN A 43 26.03 -6.46 -21.38
CA GLN A 43 25.54 -7.43 -20.43
C GLN A 43 24.50 -6.76 -19.52
N PRO A 44 23.63 -7.51 -18.82
CA PRO A 44 22.68 -6.94 -17.86
C PRO A 44 23.29 -6.01 -16.81
N PHE A 45 24.59 -6.12 -16.55
CA PHE A 45 25.33 -5.33 -15.57
C PHE A 45 26.31 -4.31 -16.21
N SER A 46 26.25 -4.07 -17.52
CA SER A 46 27.09 -3.11 -18.25
C SER A 46 26.28 -2.24 -19.20
N GLY A 47 26.93 -1.25 -19.81
CA GLY A 47 26.32 -0.34 -20.76
C GLY A 47 25.73 0.93 -20.12
N PRO A 48 25.30 1.91 -20.94
CA PRO A 48 24.49 3.03 -20.49
C PRO A 48 23.18 2.52 -19.86
N LEU A 49 22.69 3.19 -18.83
CA LEU A 49 21.42 2.83 -18.21
C LEU A 49 20.24 3.36 -19.05
N SER A 50 19.77 2.54 -19.99
CA SER A 50 18.48 2.71 -20.67
C SER A 50 17.47 1.64 -20.21
N PHE A 51 16.18 1.91 -20.41
CA PHE A 51 15.13 0.95 -20.14
C PHE A 51 15.32 -0.29 -21.02
N SER A 52 15.38 -1.48 -20.41
CA SER A 52 15.52 -2.78 -21.09
C SER A 52 16.66 -2.86 -22.10
N HIS A 53 17.75 -2.10 -21.90
CA HIS A 53 18.85 -1.96 -22.87
C HIS A 53 18.41 -1.48 -24.26
N LEU A 54 17.29 -0.75 -24.34
CA LEU A 54 16.82 -0.13 -25.57
C LEU A 54 17.87 0.84 -26.11
N PRO A 55 17.88 1.09 -27.44
CA PRO A 55 18.63 2.20 -28.01
C PRO A 55 18.26 3.49 -27.27
N TYR A 56 19.28 4.30 -26.98
CA TYR A 56 19.14 5.54 -26.24
C TYR A 56 19.45 6.73 -27.14
N SER A 57 18.61 7.76 -27.09
CA SER A 57 18.87 9.07 -27.69
C SER A 57 18.32 10.18 -26.81
N ARG A 58 18.92 11.37 -26.88
CA ARG A 58 18.33 12.57 -26.29
C ARG A 58 17.30 13.15 -27.26
N CYS A 59 16.11 12.57 -27.33
CA CYS A 59 15.10 12.90 -28.35
C CYS A 59 14.63 14.37 -28.34
N LEU A 60 14.82 15.08 -27.22
CA LEU A 60 14.54 16.52 -27.10
C LEU A 60 15.65 17.39 -27.72
N GLU A 61 16.87 16.87 -27.87
CA GLU A 61 18.02 17.53 -28.49
C GLU A 61 18.24 17.06 -29.94
N ASP A 62 17.92 15.79 -30.24
CA ASP A 62 18.06 15.18 -31.56
C ASP A 62 16.71 15.10 -32.28
N GLU A 63 16.49 16.02 -33.21
CA GLU A 63 15.28 16.03 -34.02
C GLU A 63 15.17 14.91 -35.07
N SER A 64 16.26 14.21 -35.34
CA SER A 64 16.29 13.13 -36.34
C SER A 64 15.86 11.78 -35.79
N SER A 65 15.83 11.62 -34.46
CA SER A 65 15.38 10.41 -33.77
C SER A 65 13.89 10.16 -34.05
N GLN A 66 13.60 9.07 -34.76
CA GLN A 66 12.24 8.59 -35.01
C GLN A 66 11.92 7.37 -34.14
N PHE A 67 10.67 7.26 -33.71
CA PHE A 67 10.16 6.15 -32.91
C PHE A 67 8.65 6.03 -33.11
N ASP A 68 8.12 4.83 -32.86
CA ASP A 68 6.68 4.57 -32.75
C ASP A 68 6.24 4.60 -31.27
N ILE A 69 7.15 4.18 -30.37
CA ILE A 69 6.99 4.24 -28.92
C ILE A 69 8.24 4.87 -28.29
N ALA A 70 8.07 5.89 -27.46
CA ALA A 70 9.16 6.48 -26.67
C ALA A 70 9.03 6.14 -25.19
N VAL A 71 10.14 5.78 -24.55
CA VAL A 71 10.27 5.73 -23.10
C VAL A 71 10.86 7.06 -22.62
N LEU A 72 10.18 7.76 -21.71
CA LEU A 72 10.55 9.11 -21.28
C LEU A 72 10.49 9.25 -19.76
N GLY A 73 11.59 9.59 -19.10
CA GLY A 73 11.59 9.85 -17.66
C GLY A 73 11.11 11.25 -17.30
N MET A 74 10.35 11.34 -16.22
CA MET A 74 9.80 12.59 -15.65
C MET A 74 10.29 12.78 -14.20
N PRO A 75 11.54 13.23 -13.96
CA PRO A 75 12.13 13.29 -12.63
C PRO A 75 11.63 14.48 -11.78
N PHE A 76 10.37 14.43 -11.33
CA PHE A 76 9.67 15.51 -10.60
C PHE A 76 8.94 14.95 -9.37
N ASP A 77 9.07 15.53 -8.18
CA ASP A 77 8.30 15.10 -6.97
C ASP A 77 7.96 16.25 -6.00
N THR A 78 7.79 17.46 -6.53
CA THR A 78 7.53 18.65 -5.72
C THR A 78 6.06 18.97 -5.55
N GLY A 79 5.16 18.14 -6.08
CA GLY A 79 3.72 18.11 -5.80
C GLY A 79 3.31 17.11 -4.71
N THR A 80 4.23 16.25 -4.27
CA THR A 80 4.03 15.29 -3.17
C THR A 80 3.78 15.95 -1.82
N SER A 81 2.85 15.38 -1.03
CA SER A 81 2.55 15.86 0.32
C SER A 81 3.29 15.13 1.45
N TYR A 82 3.49 13.81 1.38
CA TYR A 82 3.98 13.02 2.52
C TYR A 82 5.48 12.67 2.45
N ARG A 83 5.87 11.64 1.71
CA ARG A 83 7.27 11.20 1.60
C ARG A 83 7.83 11.46 0.20
N PRO A 84 8.78 12.38 0.01
CA PRO A 84 9.39 12.62 -1.31
C PRO A 84 10.37 11.51 -1.70
N GLY A 85 10.76 11.47 -2.97
CA GLY A 85 11.74 10.52 -3.52
C GLY A 85 11.46 10.10 -4.96
N ALA A 86 10.24 10.30 -5.46
CA ALA A 86 9.79 9.84 -6.78
C ALA A 86 10.52 10.50 -7.96
N ARG A 87 11.21 11.63 -7.75
CA ARG A 87 12.08 12.24 -8.79
C ARG A 87 13.22 11.32 -9.23
N PHE A 88 13.59 10.34 -8.41
CA PHE A 88 14.59 9.31 -8.73
C PHE A 88 13.98 8.03 -9.32
N GLY A 89 12.65 7.97 -9.46
CA GLY A 89 11.91 6.86 -10.06
C GLY A 89 12.37 6.48 -11.48
N PRO A 90 12.63 7.43 -12.41
CA PRO A 90 13.08 7.07 -13.76
C PRO A 90 14.39 6.26 -13.75
N TYR A 91 15.31 6.60 -12.83
CA TYR A 91 16.56 5.86 -12.64
C TYR A 91 16.28 4.46 -12.08
N ALA A 92 15.44 4.36 -11.06
CA ALA A 92 15.12 3.10 -10.40
C ALA A 92 14.40 2.11 -11.32
N ILE A 93 13.47 2.59 -12.16
CA ILE A 93 12.73 1.75 -13.11
C ILE A 93 13.68 1.23 -14.20
N ARG A 94 14.55 2.09 -14.76
CA ARG A 94 15.59 1.62 -15.70
C ARG A 94 16.55 0.63 -15.04
N SER A 95 16.93 0.89 -13.79
CA SER A 95 17.75 0.00 -12.97
C SER A 95 17.11 -1.39 -12.83
N GLY A 96 15.81 -1.46 -12.51
CA GLY A 96 15.06 -2.72 -12.41
C GLY A 96 14.92 -3.45 -13.75
N SER A 97 14.88 -2.71 -14.86
CA SER A 97 14.76 -3.28 -16.21
C SER A 97 16.04 -3.95 -16.73
N ARG A 98 17.17 -3.87 -16.01
CA ARG A 98 18.48 -4.34 -16.48
C ARG A 98 18.55 -5.82 -16.90
N ARG A 99 17.64 -6.66 -16.41
CA ARG A 99 17.52 -8.09 -16.81
C ARG A 99 16.64 -8.31 -18.05
N GLN A 100 15.89 -7.31 -18.47
CA GLN A 100 15.05 -7.30 -19.67
C GLN A 100 15.90 -6.82 -20.86
N ARG A 101 15.68 -7.39 -22.05
CA ARG A 101 16.29 -6.98 -23.32
C ARG A 101 15.59 -7.64 -24.49
N GLU A 102 15.77 -7.11 -25.70
CA GLU A 102 15.20 -7.64 -26.95
C GLU A 102 15.33 -9.18 -27.08
N ALA A 103 16.55 -9.70 -26.95
CA ALA A 103 16.84 -11.13 -27.06
C ALA A 103 16.21 -12.02 -25.95
N ARG A 104 15.56 -11.42 -24.95
CA ARG A 104 14.82 -12.10 -23.87
C ARG A 104 13.43 -11.49 -23.66
N GLY A 105 12.88 -10.81 -24.67
CA GLY A 105 11.58 -10.14 -24.59
C GLY A 105 10.38 -11.06 -24.75
N TYR A 106 10.56 -12.29 -25.23
CA TYR A 106 9.46 -13.23 -25.41
C TYR A 106 8.79 -13.63 -24.09
N SER A 107 7.47 -13.48 -24.02
CA SER A 107 6.66 -13.80 -22.85
C SER A 107 5.65 -14.91 -23.15
N LEU A 108 5.65 -15.97 -22.34
CA LEU A 108 4.67 -17.07 -22.44
C LEU A 108 3.22 -16.60 -22.25
N ALA A 109 3.01 -15.53 -21.48
CA ALA A 109 1.66 -15.03 -21.22
C ALA A 109 1.08 -14.27 -22.42
N TRP A 110 1.94 -13.68 -23.24
CA TRP A 110 1.57 -12.92 -24.43
C TRP A 110 1.73 -13.73 -25.73
N ASP A 111 2.47 -14.84 -25.67
CA ASP A 111 2.89 -15.64 -26.84
C ASP A 111 3.57 -14.78 -27.92
N ASN A 112 4.29 -13.74 -27.51
CA ASN A 112 4.98 -12.81 -28.39
C ASN A 112 6.22 -12.19 -27.72
N ASN A 113 7.05 -11.56 -28.55
CA ASN A 113 8.12 -10.65 -28.15
C ASN A 113 7.72 -9.23 -28.62
N PRO A 114 7.51 -8.25 -27.73
CA PRO A 114 7.07 -6.90 -28.11
C PRO A 114 8.06 -6.23 -29.07
N TYR A 115 9.35 -6.46 -28.88
CA TYR A 115 10.41 -5.88 -29.72
C TYR A 115 10.44 -6.44 -31.16
N GLU A 116 9.70 -7.53 -31.43
CA GLU A 116 9.58 -8.14 -32.76
C GLU A 116 8.24 -7.81 -33.45
N GLN A 117 7.38 -6.97 -32.84
CA GLN A 117 6.06 -6.64 -33.40
C GLN A 117 6.05 -5.52 -34.45
N GLY A 118 7.22 -4.98 -34.81
CA GLY A 118 7.37 -4.00 -35.89
C GLY A 118 7.34 -2.54 -35.46
N SER A 119 7.08 -2.25 -34.19
CA SER A 119 7.22 -0.92 -33.59
C SER A 119 8.69 -0.61 -33.27
N GLN A 120 9.16 0.59 -33.62
CA GLN A 120 10.44 1.11 -33.18
C GLN A 120 10.31 1.74 -31.79
N ILE A 121 10.91 1.11 -30.79
CA ILE A 121 10.90 1.57 -29.39
C ILE A 121 12.26 2.23 -29.07
N LEU A 122 12.23 3.44 -28.51
CA LEU A 122 13.42 4.22 -28.20
C LEU A 122 13.36 4.78 -26.76
N ASP A 123 14.44 4.67 -26.00
CA ASP A 123 14.58 5.39 -24.74
C ASP A 123 15.06 6.82 -25.01
N CYS A 124 14.20 7.78 -24.73
CA CYS A 124 14.41 9.20 -24.97
C CYS A 124 15.10 9.94 -23.81
N GLY A 125 15.53 9.22 -22.77
CA GLY A 125 16.13 9.78 -21.57
C GLY A 125 15.09 10.46 -20.68
N ASP A 126 15.52 11.52 -19.99
CA ASP A 126 14.71 12.23 -19.01
C ASP A 126 14.43 13.67 -19.46
N VAL A 127 13.27 14.20 -19.09
CA VAL A 127 12.97 15.63 -19.26
C VAL A 127 13.85 16.46 -18.31
N PRO A 128 14.56 17.49 -18.79
CA PRO A 128 15.40 18.35 -17.96
C PRO A 128 14.56 19.37 -17.16
N VAL A 129 13.84 18.88 -16.15
CA VAL A 129 12.95 19.70 -15.30
C VAL A 129 13.73 20.53 -14.28
N ILE A 130 13.28 21.75 -14.01
CA ILE A 130 13.80 22.59 -12.93
C ILE A 130 13.29 22.10 -11.56
N PRO A 131 14.16 21.92 -10.55
CA PRO A 131 13.74 21.35 -9.26
C PRO A 131 13.17 22.38 -8.27
N PHE A 132 13.06 23.66 -8.65
CA PHE A 132 12.78 24.77 -7.72
C PHE A 132 11.57 25.64 -8.10
N ASP A 133 11.01 25.44 -9.30
CA ASP A 133 9.88 26.21 -9.80
C ASP A 133 8.89 25.23 -10.43
N ASN A 134 7.82 24.90 -9.69
CA ASN A 134 6.84 23.92 -10.14
C ASN A 134 6.10 24.41 -11.39
N VAL A 135 5.90 25.73 -11.56
CA VAL A 135 5.20 26.27 -12.73
C VAL A 135 6.04 26.06 -13.97
N LEU A 136 7.34 26.38 -13.90
CA LEU A 136 8.26 26.15 -15.01
C LEU A 136 8.48 24.65 -15.25
N ALA A 137 8.58 23.83 -14.20
CA ALA A 137 8.72 22.37 -14.35
C ALA A 137 7.52 21.75 -15.09
N MET A 138 6.29 22.16 -14.74
CA MET A 138 5.07 21.73 -15.42
C MET A 138 5.06 22.12 -16.90
N ASP A 139 5.49 23.34 -17.23
CA ASP A 139 5.63 23.79 -18.62
C ASP A 139 6.67 22.96 -19.38
N GLN A 140 7.85 22.73 -18.79
CA GLN A 140 8.92 21.92 -19.39
C GLN A 140 8.46 20.49 -19.71
N MET A 141 7.75 19.85 -18.78
CA MET A 141 7.18 18.51 -18.99
C MET A 141 6.12 18.52 -20.10
N GLN A 142 5.21 19.50 -20.10
CA GLN A 142 4.18 19.62 -21.13
C GLN A 142 4.78 19.84 -22.52
N VAL A 143 5.76 20.73 -22.64
CA VAL A 143 6.44 21.04 -23.91
C VAL A 143 7.24 19.85 -24.40
N ALA A 144 7.97 19.15 -23.51
CA ALA A 144 8.70 17.94 -23.86
C ALA A 144 7.76 16.85 -24.40
N TYR A 145 6.69 16.53 -23.67
CA TYR A 145 5.71 15.53 -24.09
C TYR A 145 5.03 15.94 -25.41
N SER A 146 4.60 17.20 -25.55
CA SER A 146 4.01 17.72 -26.78
C SER A 146 4.98 17.62 -27.97
N THR A 147 6.28 17.86 -27.75
CA THR A 147 7.30 17.81 -28.80
C THR A 147 7.47 16.39 -29.33
N LEU A 148 7.59 15.40 -28.43
CA LEU A 148 7.75 14.00 -28.80
C LEU A 148 6.46 13.42 -29.40
N LEU A 149 5.30 13.73 -28.82
CA LEU A 149 3.99 13.30 -29.33
C LEU A 149 3.72 13.80 -30.75
N ASN A 150 4.28 14.94 -31.15
CA ASN A 150 4.09 15.50 -32.49
C ASN A 150 5.06 14.97 -33.55
N ARG A 151 6.03 14.12 -33.19
CA ARG A 151 6.95 13.48 -34.14
C ARG A 151 6.21 12.63 -35.18
N PRO A 152 6.78 12.45 -36.39
CA PRO A 152 6.29 11.43 -37.32
C PRO A 152 6.59 10.02 -36.78
N MET A 153 5.70 9.08 -37.08
CA MET A 153 5.93 7.64 -36.84
C MET A 153 7.19 7.19 -37.58
N ALA A 154 7.96 6.29 -36.96
CA ALA A 154 9.12 5.68 -37.61
C ALA A 154 8.70 4.61 -38.63
N SER A 155 7.68 3.84 -38.27
CA SER A 155 7.10 2.81 -39.13
C SER A 155 6.25 3.41 -40.24
N SER A 156 6.35 2.84 -41.44
CA SER A 156 5.56 3.25 -42.62
C SER A 156 4.21 2.55 -42.72
N GLN A 157 3.98 1.51 -41.92
CA GLN A 157 2.72 0.79 -41.80
C GLN A 157 2.19 1.00 -40.39
N SER A 158 0.96 1.51 -40.29
CA SER A 158 0.25 1.64 -39.02
C SER A 158 0.09 0.27 -38.37
N VAL A 159 0.75 0.07 -37.23
CA VAL A 159 0.55 -1.12 -36.38
C VAL A 159 -0.80 -1.01 -35.66
N TRP A 160 -1.33 0.21 -35.50
CA TRP A 160 -2.59 0.50 -34.80
C TRP A 160 -3.63 1.15 -35.72
N ALA A 161 -4.42 0.33 -36.40
CA ALA A 161 -5.38 0.73 -37.43
C ALA A 161 -6.42 1.81 -37.01
N LYS A 162 -6.65 2.02 -35.71
CA LYS A 162 -7.58 3.05 -35.18
C LYS A 162 -6.89 4.36 -34.82
N GLY A 163 -5.56 4.43 -34.72
CA GLY A 163 -4.86 5.58 -34.13
C GLY A 163 -5.12 6.91 -34.85
N ALA A 164 -4.99 6.91 -36.17
CA ALA A 164 -5.30 8.08 -36.98
C ALA A 164 -6.78 8.53 -36.92
N GLN A 165 -7.70 7.60 -36.61
CA GLN A 165 -9.14 7.92 -36.52
C GLN A 165 -9.50 8.62 -35.21
N LEU A 166 -8.68 8.43 -34.17
CA LEU A 166 -8.90 9.02 -32.84
C LEU A 166 -8.32 10.44 -32.73
N ALA A 167 -7.26 10.74 -33.49
CA ALA A 167 -6.64 12.06 -33.48
C ALA A 167 -7.47 13.09 -34.26
N LYS A 168 -7.54 14.32 -33.74
CA LYS A 168 -8.30 15.45 -34.33
C LYS A 168 -7.78 15.87 -35.71
N ASP A 169 -6.50 15.65 -35.98
CA ASP A 169 -5.83 15.97 -37.24
C ASP A 169 -5.81 14.80 -38.23
N GLY A 170 -6.40 13.66 -37.87
CA GLY A 170 -6.52 12.49 -38.73
C GLY A 170 -5.21 11.77 -39.00
N ARG A 171 -4.14 12.03 -38.21
CA ARG A 171 -2.84 11.39 -38.36
C ARG A 171 -2.55 10.48 -37.16
N GLU A 172 -1.72 9.47 -37.39
CA GLU A 172 -1.19 8.65 -36.30
C GLU A 172 -0.05 9.37 -35.59
N HIS A 173 0.02 9.21 -34.28
CA HIS A 173 1.03 9.80 -33.41
C HIS A 173 1.76 8.71 -32.61
N PRO A 174 3.05 8.93 -32.27
CA PRO A 174 3.76 8.04 -31.38
C PRO A 174 3.10 7.95 -30.01
N ARG A 175 3.31 6.81 -29.34
CA ARG A 175 2.90 6.61 -27.95
C ARG A 175 4.09 6.84 -27.02
N ILE A 176 3.84 7.34 -25.83
CA ILE A 176 4.89 7.62 -24.84
C ILE A 176 4.57 6.84 -23.57
N VAL A 177 5.56 6.09 -23.08
CA VAL A 177 5.56 5.47 -21.75
C VAL A 177 6.44 6.33 -20.85
N SER A 178 5.81 7.05 -19.93
CA SER A 178 6.50 7.92 -18.98
C SER A 178 6.93 7.16 -17.73
N LEU A 179 8.17 7.40 -17.27
CA LEU A 179 8.74 6.72 -16.10
C LEU A 179 8.98 7.71 -14.95
N GLY A 180 8.51 7.35 -13.76
CA GLY A 180 8.77 8.02 -12.49
C GLY A 180 8.10 9.38 -12.34
N GLY A 181 8.54 10.10 -11.31
CA GLY A 181 7.90 11.33 -10.86
C GLY A 181 6.72 11.07 -9.92
N ASP A 182 6.30 12.10 -9.18
CA ASP A 182 5.05 12.08 -8.44
C ASP A 182 3.85 12.09 -9.39
N HIS A 183 2.65 11.78 -8.88
CA HIS A 183 1.48 11.62 -9.74
C HIS A 183 1.08 12.90 -10.49
N THR A 184 1.55 14.06 -10.01
CA THR A 184 1.27 15.36 -10.62
C THR A 184 1.79 15.48 -12.06
N ILE A 185 2.75 14.65 -12.49
CA ILE A 185 3.28 14.66 -13.87
C ILE A 185 2.20 14.36 -14.92
N VAL A 186 1.08 13.76 -14.52
CA VAL A 186 0.00 13.38 -15.45
C VAL A 186 -0.74 14.61 -15.97
N LEU A 187 -0.87 15.68 -15.18
CA LEU A 187 -1.53 16.91 -15.62
C LEU A 187 -0.91 17.53 -16.90
N PRO A 188 0.41 17.81 -16.98
CA PRO A 188 1.01 18.31 -18.21
C PRO A 188 0.95 17.31 -19.37
N ILE A 189 0.92 16.00 -19.09
CA ILE A 189 0.71 14.96 -20.11
C ILE A 189 -0.69 15.03 -20.70
N LEU A 190 -1.72 15.11 -19.86
CA LEU A 190 -3.12 15.26 -20.30
C LEU A 190 -3.32 16.55 -21.11
N ARG A 191 -2.68 17.66 -20.72
CA ARG A 191 -2.68 18.92 -21.50
C ARG A 191 -2.06 18.74 -22.89
N ALA A 192 -1.00 17.93 -23.00
CA ALA A 192 -0.38 17.63 -24.29
C ALA A 192 -1.26 16.72 -25.15
N LEU A 193 -1.82 15.65 -24.57
CA LEU A 193 -2.72 14.72 -25.27
C LEU A 193 -4.01 15.41 -25.74
N ASN A 194 -4.58 16.33 -24.96
CA ASN A 194 -5.80 17.04 -25.32
C ASN A 194 -5.68 17.85 -26.62
N LYS A 195 -4.49 18.36 -26.94
CA LYS A 195 -4.21 19.06 -28.20
C LYS A 195 -4.40 18.15 -29.41
N VAL A 196 -4.10 16.85 -29.26
CA VAL A 196 -4.17 15.85 -30.33
C VAL A 196 -5.51 15.12 -30.34
N TYR A 197 -5.94 14.59 -29.20
CA TYR A 197 -7.09 13.68 -29.11
C TYR A 197 -8.35 14.34 -28.50
N GLY A 198 -8.19 15.47 -27.80
CA GLY A 198 -9.25 16.01 -26.95
C GLY A 198 -9.33 15.29 -25.62
N PRO A 199 -10.48 15.34 -24.92
CA PRO A 199 -10.63 14.68 -23.64
C PRO A 199 -10.41 13.16 -23.77
N VAL A 200 -9.56 12.60 -22.91
CA VAL A 200 -9.23 11.15 -22.91
C VAL A 200 -9.88 10.44 -21.73
N SER A 201 -10.09 9.14 -21.81
CA SER A 201 -10.44 8.32 -20.64
C SER A 201 -9.17 7.91 -19.91
N VAL A 202 -9.19 8.01 -18.58
CA VAL A 202 -8.05 7.61 -17.77
C VAL A 202 -8.38 6.31 -17.06
N ILE A 203 -7.49 5.32 -17.20
CA ILE A 203 -7.44 4.16 -16.31
C ILE A 203 -6.37 4.48 -15.28
N HIS A 204 -6.79 4.63 -14.03
CA HIS A 204 -5.98 5.07 -12.93
C HIS A 204 -5.78 3.92 -11.94
N PHE A 205 -4.58 3.34 -11.90
CA PHE A 205 -4.23 2.33 -10.89
C PHE A 205 -3.56 3.04 -9.73
N ASP A 206 -4.21 3.06 -8.56
CA ASP A 206 -3.77 3.80 -7.38
C ASP A 206 -4.53 3.29 -6.14
N ALA A 207 -3.93 3.46 -4.96
CA ALA A 207 -4.62 3.37 -3.68
C ALA A 207 -5.58 4.55 -3.41
N HIS A 208 -5.35 5.70 -4.03
CA HIS A 208 -5.96 7.02 -3.81
C HIS A 208 -6.83 7.49 -4.99
N LEU A 209 -7.68 8.49 -4.74
CA LEU A 209 -8.60 9.03 -5.75
C LEU A 209 -7.93 10.09 -6.64
N ASP A 210 -7.06 10.92 -6.06
CA ASP A 210 -6.37 12.05 -6.70
C ASP A 210 -7.27 13.08 -7.40
N THR A 211 -8.54 13.08 -7.01
CA THR A 211 -9.59 13.97 -7.50
C THR A 211 -9.96 15.05 -6.49
N TRP A 212 -9.23 15.27 -5.40
CA TRP A 212 -9.59 16.28 -4.40
C TRP A 212 -9.58 17.72 -4.97
N ASP A 213 -10.49 18.58 -4.51
CA ASP A 213 -10.58 19.99 -4.93
C ASP A 213 -9.50 20.88 -4.31
N GLY A 214 -8.89 20.44 -3.21
CA GLY A 214 -7.75 21.10 -2.59
C GLY A 214 -7.26 20.42 -1.32
N TYR A 215 -6.05 20.78 -0.90
CA TYR A 215 -5.48 20.40 0.40
C TYR A 215 -5.58 21.54 1.41
N PRO A 216 -5.63 21.24 2.73
CA PRO A 216 -5.46 22.25 3.77
C PRO A 216 -4.18 23.08 3.53
N GLY A 217 -4.30 24.41 3.61
CA GLY A 217 -3.17 25.32 3.37
C GLY A 217 -2.98 25.77 1.91
N THR A 218 -3.91 25.41 1.00
CA THR A 218 -3.92 25.95 -0.37
C THR A 218 -4.22 27.45 -0.36
N VAL A 219 -3.21 28.28 -0.64
CA VAL A 219 -3.30 29.76 -0.56
C VAL A 219 -2.84 30.50 -1.81
N SER A 220 -2.28 29.78 -2.79
CA SER A 220 -1.85 30.30 -4.09
C SER A 220 -2.23 29.34 -5.23
N ASP A 221 -2.25 29.85 -6.46
CA ASP A 221 -2.51 29.03 -7.66
C ASP A 221 -1.50 27.88 -7.80
N GLN A 222 -0.23 28.10 -7.42
CA GLN A 222 0.79 27.06 -7.44
C GLN A 222 0.52 25.97 -6.41
N SER A 223 0.11 26.34 -5.19
CA SER A 223 -0.20 25.36 -4.13
C SER A 223 -1.48 24.55 -4.37
N ARG A 224 -2.29 24.93 -5.36
CA ARG A 224 -3.51 24.19 -5.74
C ARG A 224 -3.17 22.89 -6.49
N ILE A 225 -2.03 22.85 -7.17
CA ILE A 225 -1.61 21.70 -7.98
C ILE A 225 -0.71 20.79 -7.14
N THR A 226 -1.23 19.61 -6.81
CA THR A 226 -0.56 18.61 -5.97
C THR A 226 -0.81 17.22 -6.54
N HIS A 227 -0.06 16.24 -6.04
CA HIS A 227 -0.24 14.84 -6.40
C HIS A 227 -1.66 14.32 -6.16
N GLY A 228 -2.49 14.94 -5.29
CA GLY A 228 -3.86 14.50 -5.04
C GLY A 228 -4.96 15.40 -5.62
N THR A 229 -4.61 16.46 -6.35
CA THR A 229 -5.60 17.42 -6.88
C THR A 229 -5.57 17.53 -8.39
N PHE A 230 -4.63 16.86 -9.05
CA PHE A 230 -4.35 17.09 -10.45
C PHE A 230 -5.47 16.60 -11.39
N PHE A 231 -6.22 15.54 -11.03
CA PHE A 231 -7.39 15.14 -11.82
C PHE A 231 -8.56 16.11 -11.68
N TYR A 232 -8.73 16.71 -10.49
CA TYR A 232 -9.72 17.77 -10.32
C TYR A 232 -9.41 18.93 -11.26
N ILE A 233 -8.16 19.39 -11.27
CA ILE A 233 -7.69 20.45 -12.17
C ILE A 233 -7.82 20.02 -13.65
N ALA A 234 -7.50 18.77 -13.97
CA ALA A 234 -7.66 18.24 -15.32
C ALA A 234 -9.12 18.23 -15.79
N SER A 235 -10.08 18.00 -14.88
CA SER A 235 -11.51 18.12 -15.17
C SER A 235 -11.94 19.57 -15.37
N GLU A 236 -11.49 20.50 -14.51
CA GLU A 236 -11.72 21.94 -14.69
C GLU A 236 -11.22 22.45 -16.05
N GLU A 237 -10.11 21.89 -16.53
CA GLU A 237 -9.51 22.20 -17.84
C GLU A 237 -10.13 21.42 -19.02
N GLY A 238 -11.06 20.51 -18.77
CA GLY A 238 -11.71 19.70 -19.81
C GLY A 238 -10.76 18.71 -20.49
N LEU A 239 -9.79 18.17 -19.76
CA LEU A 239 -8.76 17.26 -20.27
C LEU A 239 -9.18 15.79 -20.22
N ILE A 240 -10.12 15.44 -19.34
CA ILE A 240 -10.59 14.07 -19.13
C ILE A 240 -12.06 13.91 -19.54
N SER A 241 -12.40 12.69 -19.95
CA SER A 241 -13.76 12.27 -20.31
C SER A 241 -14.51 11.71 -19.11
N ASN A 242 -15.84 11.73 -19.16
CA ASN A 242 -16.70 11.12 -18.13
C ASN A 242 -16.83 9.58 -18.31
N SER A 243 -15.72 8.93 -18.63
CA SER A 243 -15.57 7.48 -18.83
C SER A 243 -14.30 6.94 -18.18
N SER A 244 -13.70 7.71 -17.27
CA SER A 244 -12.50 7.31 -16.52
C SER A 244 -12.84 6.36 -15.38
N ILE A 245 -11.83 5.61 -14.93
CA ILE A 245 -11.97 4.62 -13.85
C ILE A 245 -10.71 4.48 -13.00
N HIS A 246 -10.90 4.40 -11.69
CA HIS A 246 -9.89 4.04 -10.70
C HIS A 246 -9.89 2.54 -10.42
N ALA A 247 -8.72 1.97 -10.13
CA ALA A 247 -8.53 0.56 -9.85
C ALA A 247 -7.57 0.35 -8.68
N GLY A 248 -8.07 -0.21 -7.58
CA GLY A 248 -7.28 -0.53 -6.38
C GLY A 248 -7.51 0.41 -5.20
N ILE A 249 -8.55 1.26 -5.24
CA ILE A 249 -8.83 2.26 -4.22
C ILE A 249 -9.00 1.62 -2.83
N ARG A 250 -8.30 2.16 -1.85
CA ARG A 250 -8.37 1.75 -0.44
C ARG A 250 -7.98 2.84 0.58
N CYS A 251 -7.66 4.04 0.11
CA CYS A 251 -7.28 5.15 0.98
C CYS A 251 -8.41 5.56 1.95
N LYS A 252 -8.03 6.32 2.98
CA LYS A 252 -8.99 6.95 3.89
C LYS A 252 -9.52 8.25 3.28
N LEU A 253 -10.82 8.48 3.48
CA LEU A 253 -11.56 9.64 2.98
C LEU A 253 -11.97 10.57 4.13
N VAL A 254 -12.30 11.81 3.79
CA VAL A 254 -12.97 12.73 4.72
C VAL A 254 -14.43 12.29 4.91
N GLY A 255 -15.08 11.83 3.85
CA GLY A 255 -16.42 11.27 3.89
C GLY A 255 -16.99 10.99 2.51
N LEU A 256 -18.30 10.75 2.44
CA LEU A 256 -18.99 10.45 1.19
C LEU A 256 -18.94 11.58 0.15
N GLY A 257 -18.70 12.83 0.59
CA GLY A 257 -18.52 13.97 -0.31
C GLY A 257 -17.34 13.78 -1.27
N ASP A 258 -16.27 13.10 -0.85
CA ASP A 258 -15.13 12.79 -1.71
C ASP A 258 -15.53 11.89 -2.88
N ILE A 259 -16.47 10.96 -2.66
CA ILE A 259 -17.01 10.07 -3.70
C ILE A 259 -17.89 10.84 -4.68
N GLU A 260 -18.79 11.67 -4.16
CA GLU A 260 -19.66 12.51 -5.01
C GLU A 260 -18.82 13.45 -5.88
N HIS A 261 -17.72 13.95 -5.31
CA HIS A 261 -16.76 14.78 -6.00
C HIS A 261 -16.00 14.01 -7.08
N ASP A 262 -15.49 12.82 -6.78
CA ASP A 262 -14.83 11.92 -7.73
C ASP A 262 -15.73 11.57 -8.93
N GLU A 263 -17.01 11.27 -8.66
CA GLU A 263 -18.02 11.04 -9.70
C GLU A 263 -18.23 12.29 -10.58
N SER A 264 -18.17 13.49 -9.99
CA SER A 264 -18.30 14.76 -10.73
C SER A 264 -17.11 15.06 -11.63
N VAL A 265 -15.91 14.61 -11.23
CA VAL A 265 -14.67 14.69 -12.04
C VAL A 265 -14.74 13.73 -13.23
N GLY A 266 -15.54 12.65 -13.14
CA GLY A 266 -15.83 11.72 -14.23
C GLY A 266 -15.27 10.32 -14.01
N PHE A 267 -14.89 9.98 -12.77
CA PHE A 267 -14.38 8.67 -12.40
C PHE A 267 -15.48 7.77 -11.82
N HIS A 268 -15.34 6.48 -12.08
CA HIS A 268 -15.87 5.42 -11.23
C HIS A 268 -14.67 4.74 -10.56
N PHE A 269 -14.87 3.96 -9.51
CA PHE A 269 -13.78 3.21 -8.90
C PHE A 269 -14.06 1.72 -8.75
N ILE A 270 -12.98 0.98 -8.58
CA ILE A 270 -12.90 -0.42 -8.15
C ILE A 270 -12.03 -0.42 -6.90
N THR A 271 -12.55 -0.98 -5.81
CA THR A 271 -11.80 -1.05 -4.54
C THR A 271 -10.79 -2.18 -4.56
N SER A 272 -9.79 -2.14 -3.68
CA SER A 272 -8.85 -3.26 -3.53
C SER A 272 -9.56 -4.60 -3.20
N ASP A 273 -10.63 -4.56 -2.40
CA ASP A 273 -11.38 -5.74 -1.97
C ASP A 273 -12.24 -6.38 -3.08
N ASP A 274 -12.63 -5.61 -4.11
CA ASP A 274 -13.54 -6.07 -5.17
C ASP A 274 -12.95 -7.29 -5.93
N ILE A 275 -11.62 -7.41 -5.95
CA ILE A 275 -10.92 -8.51 -6.62
C ILE A 275 -11.16 -9.85 -5.91
N ASP A 276 -11.32 -9.85 -4.59
CA ASP A 276 -11.53 -11.07 -3.80
C ASP A 276 -12.98 -11.58 -3.98
N ASP A 277 -13.92 -10.67 -4.21
CA ASP A 277 -15.34 -10.99 -4.44
C ASP A 277 -15.68 -11.35 -5.90
N HIS A 278 -14.95 -10.79 -6.87
CA HIS A 278 -15.31 -10.88 -8.30
C HIS A 278 -14.21 -11.47 -9.20
N GLY A 279 -12.98 -11.52 -8.72
CA GLY A 279 -11.82 -12.00 -9.45
C GLY A 279 -11.35 -11.04 -10.55
N VAL A 280 -10.10 -11.23 -10.97
CA VAL A 280 -9.44 -10.44 -12.05
C VAL A 280 -10.29 -10.30 -13.34
N PRO A 281 -10.96 -11.35 -13.87
CA PRO A 281 -11.73 -11.21 -15.12
C PRO A 281 -12.88 -10.19 -15.03
N ALA A 282 -13.55 -10.11 -13.88
CA ALA A 282 -14.63 -9.15 -13.66
C ALA A 282 -14.09 -7.72 -13.57
N ILE A 283 -12.93 -7.53 -12.91
CA ILE A 283 -12.23 -6.24 -12.85
C ILE A 283 -11.89 -5.76 -14.26
N VAL A 284 -11.28 -6.61 -15.08
CA VAL A 284 -10.96 -6.32 -16.49
C VAL A 284 -12.21 -5.92 -17.27
N THR A 285 -13.29 -6.69 -17.14
CA THR A 285 -14.56 -6.42 -17.85
C THR A 285 -15.10 -5.05 -17.49
N ARG A 286 -15.17 -4.72 -16.19
CA ARG A 286 -15.66 -3.43 -15.70
C ARG A 286 -14.83 -2.24 -16.21
N ILE A 287 -13.50 -2.37 -16.24
CA ILE A 287 -12.62 -1.34 -16.79
C ILE A 287 -12.91 -1.13 -18.27
N ARG A 288 -12.97 -2.21 -19.06
CA ARG A 288 -13.22 -2.14 -20.52
C ARG A 288 -14.58 -1.54 -20.86
N GLU A 289 -15.62 -1.91 -20.12
CA GLU A 289 -16.97 -1.36 -20.32
C GLU A 289 -17.05 0.13 -19.97
N ARG A 290 -16.32 0.57 -18.93
CA ARG A 290 -16.32 1.98 -18.51
C ARG A 290 -15.63 2.87 -19.54
N VAL A 291 -14.45 2.49 -20.04
CA VAL A 291 -13.68 3.29 -21.00
C VAL A 291 -14.20 3.14 -22.44
N GLY A 292 -14.73 1.99 -22.82
CA GLY A 292 -15.27 1.73 -24.15
C GLY A 292 -14.23 1.92 -25.27
N ASP A 293 -14.60 2.68 -26.30
CA ASP A 293 -13.79 2.95 -27.50
C ASP A 293 -13.11 4.34 -27.49
N THR A 294 -13.08 5.05 -26.36
CA THR A 294 -12.42 6.38 -26.26
C THR A 294 -10.90 6.28 -26.43
N PRO A 295 -10.17 7.37 -26.72
CA PRO A 295 -8.73 7.40 -26.51
C PRO A 295 -8.42 7.23 -25.01
N VAL A 296 -7.59 6.25 -24.67
CA VAL A 296 -7.31 5.83 -23.29
C VAL A 296 -5.89 6.19 -22.88
N TYR A 297 -5.73 6.86 -21.75
CA TYR A 297 -4.46 7.04 -21.06
C TYR A 297 -4.42 6.15 -19.82
N LEU A 298 -3.34 5.38 -19.63
CA LEU A 298 -3.17 4.51 -18.46
C LEU A 298 -2.12 5.11 -17.54
N SER A 299 -2.52 5.51 -16.34
CA SER A 299 -1.60 5.97 -15.31
C SER A 299 -1.56 4.94 -14.19
N LEU A 300 -0.34 4.54 -13.80
CA LEU A 300 -0.12 3.52 -12.78
C LEU A 300 0.76 4.08 -11.68
N ASP A 301 0.14 4.40 -10.55
CA ASP A 301 0.83 4.55 -9.27
C ASP A 301 1.26 3.16 -8.78
N ILE A 302 2.53 3.05 -8.39
CA ILE A 302 3.09 1.82 -7.86
C ILE A 302 2.43 1.39 -6.54
N ASP A 303 1.83 2.34 -5.81
CA ASP A 303 1.14 2.09 -4.54
C ASP A 303 -0.20 1.37 -4.70
N VAL A 304 -0.67 1.10 -5.93
CA VAL A 304 -1.75 0.12 -6.13
C VAL A 304 -1.35 -1.27 -5.62
N ILE A 305 -0.04 -1.56 -5.63
CA ILE A 305 0.54 -2.78 -5.10
C ILE A 305 0.75 -2.61 -3.59
N ASP A 306 0.49 -3.68 -2.85
CA ASP A 306 0.71 -3.69 -1.40
C ASP A 306 2.15 -3.28 -1.03
N PRO A 307 2.37 -2.39 -0.05
CA PRO A 307 3.69 -1.94 0.38
C PRO A 307 4.67 -3.05 0.77
N GLY A 308 4.21 -4.24 1.17
CA GLY A 308 5.11 -5.38 1.38
C GLY A 308 5.77 -5.88 0.09
N LEU A 309 5.14 -5.66 -1.06
CA LEU A 309 5.65 -6.05 -2.39
C LEU A 309 6.21 -4.85 -3.18
N ALA A 310 5.79 -3.62 -2.83
CA ALA A 310 6.22 -2.38 -3.46
C ALA A 310 6.38 -1.24 -2.41
N PRO A 311 7.34 -1.34 -1.48
CA PRO A 311 7.50 -0.38 -0.38
C PRO A 311 7.96 1.02 -0.84
N ALA A 312 8.51 1.12 -2.05
CA ALA A 312 9.13 2.34 -2.55
C ALA A 312 8.11 3.34 -3.11
N THR A 313 7.24 3.88 -2.25
CA THR A 313 6.23 4.89 -2.60
C THR A 313 6.11 6.02 -1.57
N GLY A 314 5.62 7.18 -2.01
CA GLY A 314 5.38 8.36 -1.17
C GLY A 314 4.25 8.17 -0.15
N THR A 315 3.19 7.44 -0.49
CA THR A 315 1.95 7.32 0.30
C THR A 315 1.51 5.85 0.43
N PRO A 316 2.21 5.04 1.24
CA PRO A 316 1.93 3.61 1.33
C PRO A 316 0.58 3.36 2.01
N GLU A 317 -0.26 2.53 1.38
CA GLU A 317 -1.54 2.08 1.94
C GLU A 317 -1.55 0.55 2.08
N ALA A 318 -1.71 0.00 3.28
CA ALA A 318 -1.65 -1.46 3.46
C ALA A 318 -2.93 -2.18 2.99
N GLY A 319 -2.81 -3.39 2.44
CA GLY A 319 -3.92 -4.20 1.91
C GLY A 319 -4.15 -4.02 0.40
N GLY A 320 -3.07 -3.77 -0.35
CA GLY A 320 -3.11 -3.53 -1.80
C GLY A 320 -3.19 -4.80 -2.65
N TRP A 321 -3.15 -4.64 -3.97
CA TRP A 321 -3.05 -5.76 -4.91
C TRP A 321 -1.65 -6.37 -4.93
N THR A 322 -1.55 -7.62 -5.37
CA THR A 322 -0.26 -8.25 -5.65
C THR A 322 0.22 -7.89 -7.05
N SER A 323 1.53 -7.89 -7.28
CA SER A 323 2.08 -7.67 -8.64
C SER A 323 1.53 -8.68 -9.65
N ARG A 324 1.18 -9.90 -9.21
CA ARG A 324 0.57 -10.93 -10.06
C ARG A 324 -0.82 -10.51 -10.55
N GLU A 325 -1.65 -9.95 -9.68
CA GLU A 325 -3.00 -9.49 -9.99
C GLU A 325 -2.95 -8.32 -10.99
N VAL A 326 -2.16 -7.29 -10.68
CA VAL A 326 -1.99 -6.11 -11.55
C VAL A 326 -1.53 -6.54 -12.95
N LYS A 327 -0.52 -7.42 -13.05
CA LYS A 327 -0.05 -7.95 -14.35
C LYS A 327 -1.14 -8.67 -15.14
N ARG A 328 -2.02 -9.44 -14.48
CA ARG A 328 -3.13 -10.11 -15.17
C ARG A 328 -4.18 -9.12 -15.63
N ILE A 329 -4.44 -8.06 -14.86
CA ILE A 329 -5.36 -6.99 -15.25
C ILE A 329 -4.81 -6.26 -16.48
N ILE A 330 -3.57 -5.77 -16.45
CA ILE A 330 -2.92 -5.08 -17.59
C ILE A 330 -3.01 -5.93 -18.87
N ARG A 331 -2.75 -7.24 -18.78
CA ARG A 331 -2.92 -8.16 -19.91
C ARG A 331 -4.35 -8.20 -20.45
N GLY A 332 -5.34 -8.23 -19.57
CA GLY A 332 -6.76 -8.20 -19.94
C GLY A 332 -7.21 -6.88 -20.58
N LEU A 333 -6.43 -5.80 -20.42
CA LEU A 333 -6.70 -4.50 -21.03
C LEU A 333 -6.13 -4.37 -22.45
N ALA A 334 -5.41 -5.37 -22.96
CA ALA A 334 -4.92 -5.40 -24.34
C ALA A 334 -6.03 -5.12 -25.37
N GLY A 335 -5.68 -4.38 -26.42
CA GLY A 335 -6.61 -3.99 -27.49
C GLY A 335 -7.53 -2.81 -27.17
N LEU A 336 -7.37 -2.15 -26.01
CA LEU A 336 -7.92 -0.81 -25.80
C LEU A 336 -7.14 0.24 -26.61
N ASN A 337 -7.75 1.41 -26.79
CA ASN A 337 -7.22 2.50 -27.63
C ASN A 337 -6.21 3.36 -26.86
N PHE A 338 -5.10 2.75 -26.44
CA PHE A 338 -4.08 3.45 -25.65
C PHE A 338 -3.34 4.54 -26.43
N VAL A 339 -3.35 5.77 -25.91
CA VAL A 339 -2.62 6.93 -26.48
C VAL A 339 -1.33 7.27 -25.73
N GLY A 340 -1.09 6.63 -24.59
CA GLY A 340 0.10 6.78 -23.76
C GLY A 340 -0.10 6.08 -22.41
N ALA A 341 0.98 5.96 -21.65
CA ALA A 341 0.91 5.51 -20.26
C ALA A 341 2.03 6.06 -19.40
N ASP A 342 1.91 5.93 -18.09
CA ASP A 342 2.98 6.20 -17.13
C ASP A 342 3.04 5.15 -16.01
N ILE A 343 4.22 5.09 -15.37
CA ILE A 343 4.41 4.46 -14.06
C ILE A 343 5.05 5.48 -13.14
N VAL A 344 4.36 5.86 -12.08
CA VAL A 344 4.71 6.98 -11.19
C VAL A 344 4.96 6.52 -9.75
N GLU A 345 5.35 7.47 -8.90
CA GLU A 345 5.48 7.34 -7.44
C GLU A 345 6.49 6.29 -6.95
N VAL A 346 7.37 5.82 -7.84
CA VAL A 346 8.52 4.97 -7.48
C VAL A 346 9.59 5.81 -6.77
N ALA A 347 9.64 5.70 -5.44
CA ALA A 347 10.55 6.44 -4.56
C ALA A 347 11.67 5.52 -4.02
N PRO A 348 12.79 5.32 -4.74
CA PRO A 348 13.78 4.28 -4.44
C PRO A 348 14.47 4.38 -3.07
N VAL A 349 14.35 5.52 -2.38
CA VAL A 349 14.86 5.71 -1.01
C VAL A 349 14.15 4.81 0.02
N TYR A 350 12.91 4.40 -0.26
CA TYR A 350 12.15 3.47 0.58
C TYR A 350 12.16 2.03 0.02
N ASP A 351 12.91 1.77 -1.05
CA ASP A 351 13.04 0.42 -1.59
C ASP A 351 14.07 -0.39 -0.79
N HIS A 352 13.89 -1.71 -0.76
CA HIS A 352 14.90 -2.63 -0.29
C HIS A 352 15.13 -3.71 -1.35
N ALA A 353 16.38 -4.03 -1.64
CA ALA A 353 16.76 -5.01 -2.66
C ALA A 353 16.19 -4.76 -4.08
N GLU A 354 15.85 -3.51 -4.42
CA GLU A 354 15.32 -3.11 -5.74
C GLU A 354 13.98 -3.79 -6.11
N ILE A 355 13.19 -4.25 -5.13
CA ILE A 355 11.96 -5.00 -5.39
C ILE A 355 10.92 -4.13 -6.11
N THR A 356 10.77 -2.87 -5.70
CA THR A 356 9.79 -1.96 -6.28
C THR A 356 10.23 -1.52 -7.66
N GLY A 357 11.51 -1.16 -7.83
CA GLY A 357 12.07 -0.83 -9.13
C GLY A 357 11.94 -1.98 -10.15
N THR A 358 12.11 -3.23 -9.70
CA THR A 358 11.93 -4.42 -10.56
C THR A 358 10.47 -4.65 -10.92
N ALA A 359 9.54 -4.48 -9.96
CA ALA A 359 8.10 -4.60 -10.20
C ALA A 359 7.63 -3.55 -11.21
N ALA A 360 8.00 -2.28 -11.00
CA ALA A 360 7.68 -1.18 -11.90
C ALA A 360 8.24 -1.40 -13.32
N ALA A 361 9.49 -1.87 -13.45
CA ALA A 361 10.08 -2.18 -14.74
C ALA A 361 9.35 -3.29 -15.51
N ASP A 362 8.91 -4.33 -14.81
CA ASP A 362 8.14 -5.43 -15.39
C ASP A 362 6.72 -5.00 -15.82
N LEU A 363 6.09 -4.08 -15.08
CA LEU A 363 4.83 -3.46 -15.47
C LEU A 363 5.00 -2.56 -16.70
N ALA A 364 6.08 -1.76 -16.79
CA ALA A 364 6.36 -0.90 -17.94
C ALA A 364 6.46 -1.71 -19.23
N LEU A 365 7.17 -2.84 -19.19
CA LEU A 365 7.24 -3.78 -20.32
C LEU A 365 5.88 -4.36 -20.69
N GLY A 366 5.03 -4.64 -19.70
CA GLY A 366 3.65 -5.09 -19.91
C GLY A 366 2.78 -4.05 -20.63
N LEU A 367 2.99 -2.77 -20.34
CA LEU A 367 2.30 -1.66 -21.01
C LEU A 367 2.77 -1.51 -22.46
N GLU A 368 4.09 -1.56 -22.72
CA GLU A 368 4.65 -1.59 -24.09
C GLU A 368 4.04 -2.73 -24.92
N THR A 369 3.95 -3.93 -24.33
CA THR A 369 3.38 -5.11 -25.02
C THR A 369 1.89 -4.95 -25.30
N SER A 370 1.14 -4.34 -24.38
CA SER A 370 -0.30 -4.10 -24.52
C SER A 370 -0.61 -3.15 -25.68
N PHE A 371 0.30 -2.23 -25.99
CA PHE A 371 0.17 -1.28 -27.09
C PHE A 371 0.34 -1.94 -28.47
N ASP A 372 1.11 -3.03 -28.57
CA ASP A 372 1.41 -3.70 -29.83
C ASP A 372 0.58 -4.97 -30.09
N SER A 373 -0.05 -5.54 -29.06
CA SER A 373 -0.84 -6.78 -29.18
C SER A 373 -2.20 -6.57 -29.89
N LEU A 374 -2.20 -6.66 -31.23
CA LEU A 374 -3.43 -6.80 -32.05
C LEU A 374 -3.61 -8.20 -32.66
N SER A 375 -2.65 -9.12 -32.45
CA SER A 375 -2.65 -10.47 -33.01
C SER A 375 -2.91 -11.54 -31.94
N ASN A 376 -4.20 -11.87 -31.69
CA ASN A 376 -4.73 -13.19 -31.27
C ASN A 376 -6.01 -13.12 -30.40
N LEU A 377 -7.03 -12.40 -30.88
CA LEU A 377 -8.34 -12.30 -30.20
C LEU A 377 -9.33 -13.45 -30.52
N LEU A 378 -8.91 -14.50 -31.23
CA LEU A 378 -9.84 -15.51 -31.78
C LEU A 378 -10.08 -16.77 -30.92
N SER A 379 -9.49 -16.90 -29.73
CA SER A 379 -9.57 -18.15 -28.96
C SER A 379 -10.62 -18.19 -27.84
N TYR A 380 -11.35 -17.11 -27.56
CA TYR A 380 -12.18 -17.01 -26.35
C TYR A 380 -13.69 -16.77 -26.54
N LEU A 381 -14.21 -16.74 -27.77
CA LEU A 381 -15.65 -16.61 -27.99
C LEU A 381 -16.27 -17.88 -28.58
N CYS A 382 -16.81 -18.75 -27.72
CA CYS A 382 -17.91 -19.66 -28.08
C CYS A 382 -18.69 -20.13 -26.84
N LEU A 383 -20.02 -20.16 -27.00
CA LEU A 383 -21.10 -20.57 -26.06
C LEU A 383 -21.56 -19.37 -25.19
N PHE A 384 -22.75 -18.76 -25.36
CA PHE A 384 -24.09 -19.32 -25.58
C PHE A 384 -25.01 -18.30 -26.29
N ILE A 385 -25.90 -18.77 -27.19
CA ILE A 385 -27.03 -17.99 -27.73
C ILE A 385 -28.28 -18.88 -27.71
N SER A 386 -29.39 -18.44 -27.06
CA SER A 386 -30.78 -18.64 -27.54
C SER A 386 -31.87 -18.03 -26.64
N PRO A 387 -33.11 -17.82 -27.14
CA PRO A 387 -33.88 -16.58 -26.91
C PRO A 387 -35.31 -16.76 -26.33
N ARG A 388 -35.93 -15.68 -25.80
CA ARG A 388 -37.22 -15.07 -26.24
C ARG A 388 -37.97 -14.23 -25.16
N VAL A 389 -38.13 -12.93 -25.45
CA VAL A 389 -39.41 -12.18 -25.71
C VAL A 389 -40.56 -12.22 -24.67
N ASN A 390 -40.90 -11.07 -24.03
CA ASN A 390 -42.06 -10.19 -24.36
C ASN A 390 -42.33 -9.03 -23.35
N GLN A 391 -42.37 -7.81 -23.91
CA GLN A 391 -43.34 -6.69 -23.78
C GLN A 391 -43.67 -5.91 -22.47
N VAL A 392 -43.35 -4.60 -22.56
CA VAL A 392 -44.20 -3.37 -22.50
C VAL A 392 -44.79 -2.87 -21.17
N GLY A 393 -44.51 -1.58 -20.86
CA GLY A 393 -45.37 -0.72 -20.05
C GLY A 393 -44.74 0.63 -19.63
N VAL A 394 -44.95 1.67 -20.43
CA VAL A 394 -44.59 3.09 -20.18
C VAL A 394 -45.64 3.76 -19.26
N TRP A 395 -45.28 4.77 -18.46
CA TRP A 395 -45.86 6.15 -18.44
C TRP A 395 -45.34 7.00 -17.27
N SER A 396 -45.30 8.29 -17.55
CA SER A 396 -44.52 9.41 -16.99
C SER A 396 -45.29 10.33 -16.03
N GLN A 397 -44.58 11.15 -15.24
CA GLN A 397 -44.60 12.64 -15.19
C GLN A 397 -44.36 13.26 -13.78
N THR A 398 -43.50 14.27 -13.80
CA THR A 398 -42.98 15.28 -12.84
C THR A 398 -44.03 16.38 -12.48
N PRO A 399 -43.70 17.55 -11.88
CA PRO A 399 -42.81 17.97 -10.77
C PRO A 399 -43.53 18.96 -9.79
N PHE A 400 -42.86 19.56 -8.78
CA PHE A 400 -42.90 21.02 -8.51
C PHE A 400 -41.90 21.49 -7.43
N LEU A 401 -41.54 22.76 -7.55
CA LEU A 401 -40.40 23.52 -7.04
C LEU A 401 -40.86 24.62 -6.03
N ILE A 402 -39.98 25.13 -5.15
CA ILE A 402 -39.71 26.56 -4.81
C ILE A 402 -39.12 26.75 -3.38
N ALA A 403 -37.80 26.90 -3.32
CA ALA A 403 -36.95 28.05 -2.89
C ALA A 403 -37.33 29.13 -1.82
N LEU A 404 -36.34 29.38 -0.92
CA LEU A 404 -35.75 30.66 -0.42
C LEU A 404 -36.59 31.59 0.54
N LEU A 405 -36.10 32.36 1.55
CA LEU A 405 -34.79 32.91 1.97
C LEU A 405 -34.85 33.73 3.30
N GLN A 406 -33.68 33.94 3.98
CA GLN A 406 -33.19 35.10 4.80
C GLN A 406 -33.57 35.28 6.30
N ARG A 407 -32.77 35.85 7.26
CA ARG A 407 -31.47 36.61 7.30
C ARG A 407 -30.93 36.83 8.75
N ASN A 408 -29.60 37.03 8.88
CA ASN A 408 -28.77 37.94 9.74
C ASN A 408 -28.92 38.12 11.27
N LEU A 409 -27.75 38.14 11.96
CA LEU A 409 -27.40 39.04 13.08
C LEU A 409 -25.87 39.34 13.13
N PRO A 410 -25.41 40.58 13.46
CA PRO A 410 -24.01 40.92 13.71
C PRO A 410 -23.66 40.95 15.21
N ARG A 411 -22.37 40.83 15.56
CA ARG A 411 -21.83 41.12 16.90
C ARG A 411 -20.81 42.24 16.85
N VAL A 412 -20.79 43.00 17.93
CA VAL A 412 -20.18 44.32 18.16
C VAL A 412 -18.76 44.18 18.73
N ASP A 413 -17.88 45.08 18.32
CA ASP A 413 -16.53 45.33 18.87
C ASP A 413 -16.60 45.95 20.27
N ASP A 414 -15.67 45.60 21.14
CA ASP A 414 -15.34 46.39 22.34
C ASP A 414 -13.81 46.43 22.56
N ASP A 415 -13.39 47.57 23.10
CA ASP A 415 -12.10 48.24 23.00
C ASP A 415 -10.90 47.69 23.80
N ASN A 416 -9.71 48.03 23.28
CA ASN A 416 -8.46 48.49 23.93
C ASN A 416 -7.88 47.74 25.16
N ASP A 417 -6.68 47.18 24.97
CA ASP A 417 -5.60 47.24 25.97
C ASP A 417 -4.21 47.31 25.27
N ASP A 418 -3.59 48.48 25.44
CA ASP A 418 -2.17 48.86 25.55
C ASP A 418 -1.03 48.26 24.69
N GLU A 419 -0.26 49.20 24.14
CA GLU A 419 1.01 49.08 23.42
C GLU A 419 2.11 48.31 24.19
N ILE A 420 2.57 47.20 23.63
CA ILE A 420 3.98 46.77 23.71
C ILE A 420 4.46 46.23 22.35
N SER A 421 5.29 47.04 21.68
CA SER A 421 6.45 46.67 20.86
C SER A 421 6.65 45.17 20.49
N SER A 422 6.39 44.80 19.24
CA SER A 422 7.38 44.23 18.29
C SER A 422 6.66 43.74 17.03
N SER A 423 7.29 43.90 15.88
CA SER A 423 6.80 43.43 14.57
C SER A 423 6.84 41.90 14.44
N CYS A 424 6.14 41.18 15.32
CA CYS A 424 5.81 39.78 15.12
C CYS A 424 4.37 39.72 14.60
N THR A 425 4.19 39.66 13.28
CA THR A 425 2.90 39.24 12.73
C THR A 425 2.63 37.84 13.27
N ASN A 426 1.66 37.71 14.18
CA ASN A 426 1.22 36.43 14.71
C ASN A 426 0.93 35.49 13.53
N SER A 427 1.55 34.30 13.51
CA SER A 427 1.35 33.30 12.45
C SER A 427 -0.13 33.05 12.18
N ARG A 428 -0.96 33.01 13.24
CA ARG A 428 -2.41 32.86 13.12
C ARG A 428 -3.11 34.06 12.47
N ALA A 429 -2.60 35.27 12.68
CA ALA A 429 -3.13 36.47 12.03
C ALA A 429 -2.71 36.57 10.55
N LYS A 430 -1.54 36.01 10.19
CA LYS A 430 -1.01 36.02 8.82
C LYS A 430 -1.53 34.88 7.95
N TYR A 431 -1.64 33.68 8.51
CA TYR A 431 -1.94 32.44 7.78
C TYR A 431 -3.21 31.72 8.29
N GLY A 432 -3.92 32.26 9.28
CA GLY A 432 -5.08 31.60 9.88
C GLY A 432 -4.69 30.45 10.83
N ALA A 433 -5.69 29.71 11.30
CA ALA A 433 -5.44 28.46 12.03
C ALA A 433 -4.85 27.42 11.07
N GLN A 434 -3.79 26.74 11.51
CA GLN A 434 -3.10 25.71 10.75
C GLN A 434 -3.39 24.35 11.40
N THR A 435 -3.74 23.36 10.60
CA THR A 435 -3.92 21.97 11.03
C THR A 435 -2.62 21.19 10.81
N ASP A 436 -2.32 20.25 11.69
CA ASP A 436 -1.20 19.34 11.46
C ASP A 436 -1.44 18.49 10.21
N LEU A 437 -0.37 18.30 9.44
CA LEU A 437 -0.33 17.42 8.27
C LEU A 437 0.27 16.07 8.71
N GLY A 438 0.17 15.04 7.88
CA GLY A 438 0.67 13.69 8.26
C GLY A 438 2.15 13.62 8.61
N TYR A 439 2.95 14.64 8.27
CA TYR A 439 4.37 14.72 8.59
C TYR A 439 4.70 15.80 9.66
N THR A 440 3.69 16.43 10.26
CA THR A 440 3.84 17.43 11.34
C THR A 440 3.06 17.00 12.59
N GLY A 441 3.17 17.78 13.67
CA GLY A 441 2.41 17.57 14.89
C GLY A 441 3.05 16.61 15.91
N PRO A 442 2.51 16.57 17.15
CA PRO A 442 2.88 15.55 18.14
C PRO A 442 2.50 14.14 17.66
N LEU A 443 3.32 13.15 18.02
CA LEU A 443 3.12 11.77 17.58
C LEU A 443 2.20 10.98 18.54
N SER A 444 0.91 11.30 18.54
CA SER A 444 -0.13 10.40 19.06
C SER A 444 -0.67 9.50 17.95
N TYR A 445 -1.32 8.39 18.33
CA TYR A 445 -2.00 7.51 17.38
C TYR A 445 -3.04 8.29 16.58
N SER A 446 -2.98 8.26 15.25
CA SER A 446 -3.90 8.94 14.32
C SER A 446 -4.13 10.42 14.63
N HIS A 447 -3.13 11.13 15.18
CA HIS A 447 -3.27 12.53 15.62
C HIS A 447 -4.41 12.74 16.65
N LEU A 448 -4.77 11.70 17.41
CA LEU A 448 -5.78 11.79 18.47
C LEU A 448 -5.34 12.78 19.56
N PRO A 449 -6.30 13.39 20.28
CA PRO A 449 -5.98 14.12 21.50
C PRO A 449 -5.16 13.24 22.45
N TYR A 450 -4.02 13.75 22.87
CA TYR A 450 -3.12 13.06 23.79
C TYR A 450 -3.34 13.56 25.21
N THR A 451 -3.43 12.64 26.16
CA THR A 451 -3.42 12.94 27.60
C THR A 451 -2.74 11.80 28.34
N ARG A 452 -1.97 12.12 29.38
CA ARG A 452 -1.45 11.09 30.29
C ARG A 452 -2.58 10.61 31.19
N CYS A 453 -3.39 9.68 30.71
CA CYS A 453 -4.58 9.24 31.42
C CYS A 453 -4.25 8.72 32.82
N LEU A 454 -3.12 8.02 33.02
CA LEU A 454 -2.73 7.53 34.35
C LEU A 454 -2.40 8.64 35.36
N ASP A 455 -1.99 9.83 34.88
CA ASP A 455 -1.76 11.02 35.72
C ASP A 455 -3.03 11.87 35.88
N ASP A 456 -3.90 11.86 34.87
CA ASP A 456 -5.17 12.61 34.85
C ASP A 456 -6.39 11.67 34.96
N ILE A 457 -6.86 11.53 36.19
CA ILE A 457 -8.05 10.76 36.53
C ILE A 457 -9.36 11.39 36.05
N SER A 458 -9.36 12.66 35.66
CA SER A 458 -10.56 13.40 35.25
C SER A 458 -10.93 13.19 33.78
N THR A 459 -9.97 12.75 32.97
CA THR A 459 -10.18 12.47 31.55
C THR A 459 -11.07 11.24 31.36
N THR A 460 -12.22 11.44 30.72
CA THR A 460 -13.18 10.38 30.36
C THR A 460 -13.15 10.11 28.86
N PHE A 461 -13.36 8.84 28.50
CA PHE A 461 -13.34 8.38 27.11
C PHE A 461 -14.26 7.17 26.96
N ASP A 462 -14.68 6.90 25.73
CA ASP A 462 -15.36 5.65 25.39
C ASP A 462 -14.34 4.58 24.95
N ILE A 463 -13.26 5.02 24.29
CA ILE A 463 -12.14 4.17 23.87
C ILE A 463 -10.80 4.85 24.21
N ALA A 464 -9.88 4.12 24.82
CA ALA A 464 -8.50 4.57 25.03
C ALA A 464 -7.53 3.80 24.14
N VAL A 465 -6.57 4.51 23.54
CA VAL A 465 -5.38 3.91 22.93
C VAL A 465 -4.25 3.95 23.97
N LEU A 466 -3.63 2.82 24.27
CA LEU A 466 -2.62 2.70 25.34
C LEU A 466 -1.42 1.87 24.86
N GLY A 467 -0.20 2.37 24.99
CA GLY A 467 1.00 1.56 24.71
C GLY A 467 1.48 0.77 25.93
N MET A 468 1.92 -0.48 25.70
CA MET A 468 2.60 -1.30 26.71
C MET A 468 4.00 -1.70 26.20
N PRO A 469 5.02 -0.84 26.38
CA PRO A 469 6.36 -1.06 25.80
C PRO A 469 7.20 -2.09 26.58
N PHE A 470 6.84 -3.38 26.47
CA PHE A 470 7.44 -4.49 27.21
C PHE A 470 7.93 -5.59 26.26
N ASP A 471 9.14 -6.12 26.38
CA ASP A 471 9.61 -7.26 25.54
C ASP A 471 10.64 -8.15 26.26
N THR A 472 10.62 -8.14 27.59
CA THR A 472 11.61 -8.85 28.42
C THR A 472 11.24 -10.32 28.64
N ALA A 473 10.14 -10.78 28.05
CA ALA A 473 9.69 -12.16 28.04
C ALA A 473 9.84 -12.83 26.66
N THR A 474 10.35 -12.11 25.66
CA THR A 474 10.67 -12.62 24.33
C THR A 474 11.76 -13.68 24.33
N SER A 475 11.59 -14.73 23.53
CA SER A 475 12.52 -15.88 23.46
C SER A 475 13.56 -15.82 22.33
N TYR A 476 13.32 -15.04 21.27
CA TYR A 476 14.20 -14.95 20.10
C TYR A 476 14.72 -13.53 19.86
N ARG A 477 14.04 -12.70 19.08
CA ARG A 477 14.50 -11.35 18.73
C ARG A 477 13.75 -10.29 19.56
N PRO A 478 14.43 -9.55 20.46
CA PRO A 478 13.78 -8.45 21.18
C PRO A 478 13.57 -7.23 20.27
N GLY A 479 12.69 -6.33 20.66
CA GLY A 479 12.41 -5.09 19.92
C GLY A 479 10.98 -4.58 20.11
N ALA A 480 10.05 -5.44 20.52
CA ALA A 480 8.62 -5.11 20.66
C ALA A 480 8.35 -4.01 21.71
N ARG A 481 9.30 -3.70 22.61
CA ARG A 481 9.21 -2.53 23.50
C ARG A 481 9.11 -1.19 22.75
N PHE A 482 9.55 -1.15 21.48
CA PHE A 482 9.44 0.02 20.61
C PHE A 482 8.22 -0.05 19.67
N GLY A 483 7.44 -1.13 19.71
CA GLY A 483 6.22 -1.32 18.95
C GLY A 483 5.19 -0.19 19.10
N PRO A 484 4.87 0.31 20.31
CA PRO A 484 3.90 1.39 20.46
C PRO A 484 4.31 2.66 19.70
N TYR A 485 5.61 2.97 19.67
CA TYR A 485 6.14 4.10 18.88
C TYR A 485 5.99 3.85 17.37
N ALA A 486 6.34 2.64 16.92
CA ALA A 486 6.27 2.28 15.50
C ALA A 486 4.83 2.34 14.96
N ILE A 487 3.86 1.84 15.72
CA ILE A 487 2.44 1.86 15.35
C ILE A 487 1.92 3.31 15.29
N ARG A 488 2.25 4.16 16.28
CA ARG A 488 1.92 5.60 16.20
C ARG A 488 2.57 6.27 14.99
N SER A 489 3.83 5.93 14.68
CA SER A 489 4.52 6.41 13.48
C SER A 489 3.82 5.99 12.19
N GLY A 490 3.37 4.73 12.10
CA GLY A 490 2.61 4.21 10.96
C GLY A 490 1.23 4.87 10.80
N SER A 491 0.61 5.32 11.89
CA SER A 491 -0.71 5.96 11.87
C SER A 491 -0.74 7.41 11.35
N ARG A 492 0.41 7.98 10.97
CA ARG A 492 0.55 9.40 10.57
C ARG A 492 -0.35 9.86 9.43
N ARG A 493 -0.75 8.95 8.54
CA ARG A 493 -1.69 9.21 7.43
C ARG A 493 -3.16 9.10 7.83
N GLN A 494 -3.45 8.60 9.03
CA GLN A 494 -4.79 8.47 9.59
C GLN A 494 -5.10 9.69 10.46
N SER A 495 -6.35 10.15 10.48
CA SER A 495 -6.81 11.18 11.42
C SER A 495 -8.32 11.11 11.62
N PRO A 496 -8.88 11.69 12.70
CA PRO A 496 -10.33 11.81 12.86
C PRO A 496 -11.02 12.51 11.69
N ALA A 497 -10.36 13.51 11.10
CA ALA A 497 -10.90 14.28 9.97
C ALA A 497 -10.91 13.49 8.66
N GLY A 498 -9.91 12.62 8.44
CA GLY A 498 -9.79 11.73 7.28
C GLY A 498 -9.93 10.26 7.66
N GLY A 499 -10.88 9.94 8.55
CA GLY A 499 -11.02 8.60 9.13
C GLY A 499 -12.06 7.71 8.43
N TYR A 500 -12.68 8.18 7.34
CA TYR A 500 -13.73 7.43 6.66
C TYR A 500 -13.13 6.33 5.78
N ALA A 501 -13.49 5.08 6.02
CA ALA A 501 -12.95 3.94 5.29
C ALA A 501 -14.01 3.31 4.36
N LEU A 502 -13.75 3.22 3.06
CA LEU A 502 -14.71 2.73 2.05
C LEU A 502 -15.20 1.30 2.29
N ASN A 503 -14.30 0.43 2.75
CA ASN A 503 -14.58 -0.95 3.12
C ASN A 503 -15.49 -1.08 4.35
N TRP A 504 -15.54 -0.06 5.21
CA TRP A 504 -16.39 -0.01 6.40
C TRP A 504 -17.63 0.87 6.22
N MET A 505 -17.60 1.80 5.27
CA MET A 505 -18.62 2.83 5.05
C MET A 505 -18.92 3.67 6.30
N THR A 506 -17.92 3.85 7.17
CA THR A 506 -18.03 4.63 8.40
C THR A 506 -16.67 5.23 8.78
N ASN A 507 -16.73 6.20 9.69
CA ASN A 507 -15.58 6.77 10.38
C ASN A 507 -15.76 6.49 11.88
N PRO A 508 -14.88 5.70 12.52
CA PRO A 508 -15.07 5.27 13.92
C PRO A 508 -15.06 6.44 14.91
N TYR A 509 -14.33 7.51 14.61
CA TYR A 509 -14.16 8.69 15.47
C TYR A 509 -15.45 9.52 15.61
N ASN A 510 -16.47 9.26 14.77
CA ASN A 510 -17.79 9.90 14.88
C ASN A 510 -18.73 9.21 15.89
N HIS A 511 -18.37 8.02 16.38
CA HIS A 511 -19.25 7.18 17.21
C HIS A 511 -18.75 7.01 18.65
N ALA A 512 -17.51 7.43 18.93
CA ALA A 512 -16.91 7.26 20.25
C ALA A 512 -15.93 8.40 20.55
N THR A 513 -15.81 8.76 21.82
CA THR A 513 -14.70 9.60 22.29
C THR A 513 -13.45 8.72 22.38
N VAL A 514 -12.50 8.93 21.48
CA VAL A 514 -11.22 8.20 21.43
C VAL A 514 -10.07 9.11 21.86
N ILE A 515 -9.24 8.66 22.80
CA ILE A 515 -8.09 9.41 23.34
C ILE A 515 -6.84 8.52 23.30
N ASP A 516 -5.68 9.10 22.95
CA ASP A 516 -4.39 8.44 23.16
C ASP A 516 -3.90 8.73 24.58
N CYS A 517 -3.86 7.67 25.40
CA CYS A 517 -3.51 7.72 26.80
C CYS A 517 -2.00 7.65 27.08
N GLY A 518 -1.17 7.61 26.02
CA GLY A 518 0.27 7.43 26.12
C GLY A 518 0.64 5.99 26.43
N ASP A 519 1.69 5.79 27.21
CA ASP A 519 2.26 4.48 27.50
C ASP A 519 2.23 4.18 29.00
N VAL A 520 2.12 2.90 29.34
CA VAL A 520 2.30 2.43 30.72
C VAL A 520 3.78 2.56 31.10
N PRO A 521 4.11 3.16 32.27
CA PRO A 521 5.47 3.21 32.77
C PRO A 521 5.88 1.84 33.33
N VAL A 522 6.46 0.98 32.48
CA VAL A 522 6.90 -0.37 32.85
C VAL A 522 8.34 -0.42 33.34
N ASN A 523 8.62 -1.32 34.29
CA ASN A 523 9.98 -1.62 34.72
C ASN A 523 10.71 -2.49 33.68
N PRO A 524 11.86 -2.06 33.14
CA PRO A 524 12.56 -2.83 32.09
C PRO A 524 13.45 -3.97 32.61
N TYR A 525 13.51 -4.21 33.92
CA TYR A 525 14.41 -5.18 34.55
C TYR A 525 13.71 -6.17 35.50
N ASP A 526 12.52 -5.82 35.97
CA ASP A 526 11.72 -6.64 36.88
C ASP A 526 10.38 -6.95 36.20
N ASN A 527 10.28 -8.14 35.61
CA ASN A 527 9.11 -8.57 34.86
C ASN A 527 7.87 -8.69 35.76
N ALA A 528 8.02 -9.11 37.02
CA ALA A 528 6.90 -9.23 37.94
C ALA A 528 6.30 -7.85 38.24
N LEU A 529 7.17 -6.87 38.50
CA LEU A 529 6.75 -5.49 38.70
C LEU A 529 6.17 -4.88 37.42
N ALA A 530 6.74 -5.17 36.25
CA ALA A 530 6.20 -4.68 34.98
C ALA A 530 4.78 -5.20 34.73
N ILE A 531 4.53 -6.49 34.97
CA ILE A 531 3.20 -7.10 34.84
C ILE A 531 2.20 -6.46 35.80
N ASP A 532 2.58 -6.26 37.08
CA ASP A 532 1.75 -5.58 38.08
C ASP A 532 1.42 -4.12 37.68
N GLN A 533 2.39 -3.40 37.13
CA GLN A 533 2.20 -2.04 36.63
C GLN A 533 1.23 -2.00 35.45
N MET A 534 1.33 -2.94 34.52
CA MET A 534 0.41 -3.06 33.37
C MET A 534 -1.00 -3.42 33.82
N GLU A 535 -1.16 -4.38 34.73
CA GLU A 535 -2.44 -4.80 35.30
C GLU A 535 -3.13 -3.65 36.02
N THR A 536 -2.39 -2.95 36.89
CA THR A 536 -2.90 -1.79 37.64
C THR A 536 -3.31 -0.66 36.70
N ALA A 537 -2.49 -0.36 35.69
CA ALA A 537 -2.80 0.67 34.70
C ALA A 537 -4.06 0.34 33.91
N TYR A 538 -4.17 -0.90 33.39
CA TYR A 538 -5.33 -1.32 32.60
C TYR A 538 -6.61 -1.32 33.45
N THR A 539 -6.57 -1.89 34.66
CA THR A 539 -7.69 -1.88 35.62
C THR A 539 -8.13 -0.45 35.95
N THR A 540 -7.18 0.47 36.14
CA THR A 540 -7.48 1.88 36.43
C THR A 540 -8.25 2.54 35.28
N LEU A 541 -7.84 2.31 34.03
CA LEU A 541 -8.52 2.89 32.86
C LEU A 541 -9.87 2.21 32.60
N LEU A 542 -9.95 0.88 32.74
CA LEU A 542 -11.17 0.08 32.55
C LEU A 542 -12.27 0.46 33.56
N SER A 543 -11.91 0.89 34.77
CA SER A 543 -12.86 1.31 35.80
C SER A 543 -13.51 2.68 35.57
N ARG A 544 -13.11 3.42 34.53
CA ARG A 544 -13.64 4.78 34.26
C ARG A 544 -15.06 4.74 33.69
N PRO A 545 -15.86 5.78 33.91
CA PRO A 545 -17.14 5.92 33.23
C PRO A 545 -16.94 6.24 31.74
N VAL A 546 -17.77 5.64 30.89
CA VAL A 546 -17.88 6.00 29.46
C VAL A 546 -18.64 7.32 29.27
N ASN A 547 -18.39 8.03 28.16
CA ASN A 547 -19.08 9.29 27.83
C ASN A 547 -20.49 9.06 27.26
N GLY A 548 -20.86 7.80 26.96
CA GLY A 548 -22.21 7.41 26.56
C GLY A 548 -22.47 7.54 25.07
N SER A 549 -21.43 7.76 24.25
CA SER A 549 -21.56 7.82 22.79
C SER A 549 -21.35 6.46 22.11
N ALA A 550 -20.63 5.54 22.75
CA ALA A 550 -20.36 4.20 22.22
C ALA A 550 -21.47 3.17 22.50
N SER A 551 -21.40 2.04 21.78
CA SER A 551 -22.33 0.91 21.92
C SER A 551 -22.44 0.43 23.38
N THR A 552 -23.67 0.17 23.85
CA THR A 552 -23.98 -0.34 25.21
C THR A 552 -24.15 -1.86 25.27
N ARG A 553 -23.62 -2.56 24.27
CA ARG A 553 -23.84 -3.99 24.06
C ARG A 553 -23.21 -4.86 25.15
N THR A 554 -22.05 -4.47 25.66
CA THR A 554 -21.27 -5.24 26.63
C THR A 554 -21.72 -5.00 28.07
N ALA A 555 -22.48 -3.94 28.35
CA ALA A 555 -23.00 -3.64 29.68
C ALA A 555 -23.75 -4.81 30.35
N LYS A 556 -24.53 -5.58 29.57
CA LYS A 556 -25.27 -6.73 30.11
C LYS A 556 -24.40 -7.95 30.44
N LEU A 557 -23.16 -7.95 29.94
CA LEU A 557 -22.18 -9.00 30.19
C LEU A 557 -21.31 -8.66 31.42
N ALA A 558 -21.18 -7.38 31.77
CA ALA A 558 -20.47 -6.95 32.97
C ALA A 558 -21.21 -7.35 34.25
N HIS A 559 -20.46 -7.70 35.30
CA HIS A 559 -21.00 -8.10 36.60
C HIS A 559 -21.80 -7.00 37.31
N ASP A 560 -21.44 -5.74 37.09
CA ASP A 560 -22.14 -4.57 37.64
C ASP A 560 -23.27 -4.05 36.74
N GLY A 561 -23.44 -4.63 35.55
CA GLY A 561 -24.42 -4.22 34.56
C GLY A 561 -24.11 -2.87 33.89
N ALA A 562 -22.91 -2.32 34.08
CA ALA A 562 -22.49 -1.04 33.52
C ALA A 562 -21.68 -1.22 32.25
N GLU A 563 -21.70 -0.20 31.39
CA GLU A 563 -20.82 -0.17 30.22
C GLU A 563 -19.44 0.34 30.63
N HIS A 564 -18.39 -0.33 30.15
CA HIS A 564 -17.00 0.02 30.43
C HIS A 564 -16.29 0.51 29.17
N PRO A 565 -15.27 1.38 29.30
CA PRO A 565 -14.48 1.82 28.16
C PRO A 565 -13.73 0.64 27.55
N ARG A 566 -13.53 0.69 26.24
CA ARG A 566 -12.71 -0.30 25.53
C ARG A 566 -11.29 0.25 25.48
N ILE A 567 -10.30 -0.62 25.59
CA ILE A 567 -8.90 -0.23 25.48
C ILE A 567 -8.30 -0.96 24.28
N LEU A 568 -7.74 -0.18 23.36
CA LEU A 568 -6.89 -0.64 22.28
C LEU A 568 -5.43 -0.53 22.73
N THR A 569 -4.81 -1.67 22.98
CA THR A 569 -3.42 -1.71 23.46
C THR A 569 -2.45 -1.85 22.29
N LEU A 570 -1.39 -1.05 22.29
CA LEU A 570 -0.35 -1.07 21.27
C LEU A 570 0.93 -1.68 21.82
N GLY A 571 1.51 -2.61 21.05
CA GLY A 571 2.86 -3.11 21.17
C GLY A 571 3.15 -3.90 22.44
N GLY A 572 4.45 -4.10 22.66
CA GLY A 572 4.95 -5.09 23.60
C GLY A 572 4.95 -6.51 23.02
N ASP A 573 5.67 -7.40 23.68
CA ASP A 573 5.61 -8.84 23.42
C ASP A 573 4.26 -9.39 23.89
N HIS A 574 3.88 -10.57 23.42
CA HIS A 574 2.53 -11.12 23.63
C HIS A 574 2.17 -11.33 25.12
N THR A 575 3.16 -11.33 26.02
CA THR A 575 2.95 -11.47 27.47
C THR A 575 2.07 -10.36 28.05
N ILE A 576 2.00 -9.19 27.40
CA ILE A 576 1.18 -8.06 27.88
C ILE A 576 -0.31 -8.40 28.01
N VAL A 577 -0.79 -9.48 27.36
CA VAL A 577 -2.18 -9.91 27.38
C VAL A 577 -2.57 -10.53 28.72
N LEU A 578 -1.65 -11.18 29.43
CA LEU A 578 -1.93 -11.78 30.74
C LEU A 578 -2.49 -10.76 31.76
N PRO A 579 -1.83 -9.62 32.06
CA PRO A 579 -2.39 -8.60 32.95
C PRO A 579 -3.68 -7.96 32.42
N ILE A 580 -3.90 -7.94 31.10
CA ILE A 580 -5.14 -7.45 30.49
C ILE A 580 -6.30 -8.40 30.80
N LEU A 581 -6.12 -9.71 30.60
CA LEU A 581 -7.14 -10.72 30.92
C LEU A 581 -7.49 -10.72 32.41
N ARG A 582 -6.51 -10.54 33.30
CA ARG A 582 -6.76 -10.39 34.75
C ARG A 582 -7.65 -9.18 35.05
N SER A 583 -7.42 -8.07 34.37
CA SER A 583 -8.19 -6.84 34.53
C SER A 583 -9.61 -6.99 33.99
N LEU A 584 -9.78 -7.56 32.79
CA LEU A 584 -11.08 -7.79 32.16
C LEU A 584 -11.93 -8.81 32.94
N HIS A 585 -11.30 -9.86 33.48
CA HIS A 585 -11.98 -10.88 34.27
C HIS A 585 -12.66 -10.30 35.52
N GLN A 586 -12.11 -9.25 36.13
CA GLN A 586 -12.75 -8.57 37.26
C GLN A 586 -14.10 -7.94 36.91
N VAL A 587 -14.30 -7.55 35.64
CA VAL A 587 -15.51 -6.89 35.15
C VAL A 587 -16.49 -7.89 34.54
N TYR A 588 -15.99 -8.82 33.72
CA TYR A 588 -16.83 -9.67 32.86
C TYR A 588 -16.80 -11.16 33.21
N GLY A 589 -15.90 -11.60 34.11
CA GLY A 589 -15.59 -13.01 34.32
C GLY A 589 -14.79 -13.60 33.15
N PRO A 590 -14.85 -14.92 32.91
CA PRO A 590 -14.05 -15.57 31.87
C PRO A 590 -14.28 -14.99 30.47
N ILE A 591 -13.19 -14.66 29.78
CA ILE A 591 -13.19 -13.96 28.49
C ILE A 591 -13.00 -14.97 27.34
N SER A 592 -13.67 -14.76 26.19
CA SER A 592 -13.30 -15.47 24.96
C SER A 592 -12.24 -14.68 24.20
N VAL A 593 -11.18 -15.36 23.78
CA VAL A 593 -10.09 -14.74 23.04
C VAL A 593 -10.19 -15.15 21.57
N ILE A 594 -10.19 -14.17 20.68
CA ILE A 594 -9.86 -14.38 19.27
C ILE A 594 -8.38 -14.02 19.14
N HIS A 595 -7.56 -15.02 18.90
CA HIS A 595 -6.11 -14.90 18.87
C HIS A 595 -5.64 -15.05 17.42
N PHE A 596 -5.16 -13.96 16.83
CA PHE A 596 -4.50 -14.00 15.53
C PHE A 596 -3.01 -14.12 15.78
N ASP A 597 -2.39 -15.23 15.37
CA ASP A 597 -0.98 -15.49 15.60
C ASP A 597 -0.45 -16.60 14.67
N ALA A 598 0.85 -16.64 14.41
CA ALA A 598 1.51 -17.81 13.85
C ALA A 598 1.67 -18.96 14.87
N HIS A 599 1.64 -18.66 16.17
CA HIS A 599 1.93 -19.50 17.32
C HIS A 599 0.71 -19.69 18.22
N ILE A 600 0.66 -20.83 18.92
CA ILE A 600 -0.47 -21.14 19.82
C ILE A 600 -0.38 -20.42 21.17
N ASP A 601 0.82 -20.03 21.60
CA ASP A 601 1.12 -19.36 22.89
C ASP A 601 0.51 -19.97 24.17
N THR A 602 0.13 -21.23 24.05
CA THR A 602 -0.35 -22.12 25.10
C THR A 602 0.69 -23.17 25.48
N TRP A 603 1.98 -22.90 25.32
CA TRP A 603 2.99 -23.87 25.76
C TRP A 603 2.81 -24.17 27.27
N PRO A 604 2.99 -25.43 27.71
CA PRO A 604 2.92 -25.77 29.12
C PRO A 604 3.90 -24.91 29.95
N ALA A 605 3.51 -24.55 31.18
CA ALA A 605 4.32 -23.69 32.03
C ALA A 605 5.74 -24.25 32.20
N GLY A 606 6.74 -23.42 31.91
CA GLY A 606 8.16 -23.79 31.97
C GLY A 606 8.69 -24.60 30.76
N ALA A 607 7.88 -24.90 29.75
CA ALA A 607 8.32 -25.63 28.55
C ALA A 607 9.38 -24.86 27.73
N LEU A 608 9.28 -23.52 27.67
CA LEU A 608 10.17 -22.68 26.87
C LEU A 608 11.42 -22.21 27.63
N SER A 609 11.30 -21.94 28.93
CA SER A 609 12.29 -21.25 29.76
C SER A 609 12.80 -22.08 30.94
N GLY A 610 12.19 -23.24 31.20
CA GLY A 610 12.43 -24.08 32.37
C GLY A 610 11.67 -23.61 33.63
N ASP A 611 11.32 -24.57 34.49
CA ASP A 611 10.66 -24.31 35.79
C ASP A 611 11.69 -23.99 36.89
N PHE A 612 12.42 -22.89 36.73
CA PHE A 612 13.44 -22.44 37.69
C PHE A 612 12.89 -21.47 38.76
N SER A 613 11.77 -20.82 38.47
CA SER A 613 11.08 -19.84 39.32
C SER A 613 9.67 -19.56 38.78
N GLU A 614 8.78 -19.02 39.60
CA GLU A 614 7.47 -18.57 39.11
C GLU A 614 7.59 -17.54 37.98
N GLN A 615 8.59 -16.66 38.05
CA GLN A 615 8.81 -15.66 37.02
C GLN A 615 9.28 -16.26 35.69
N SER A 616 10.10 -17.32 35.72
CA SER A 616 10.55 -17.96 34.48
C SER A 616 9.41 -18.64 33.75
N LYS A 617 8.33 -19.04 34.43
CA LYS A 617 7.15 -19.63 33.76
C LYS A 617 6.39 -18.64 32.89
N VAL A 618 6.55 -17.33 33.11
CA VAL A 618 5.87 -16.29 32.35
C VAL A 618 6.72 -15.88 31.15
N THR A 619 6.31 -16.33 29.97
CA THR A 619 6.95 -15.99 28.68
C THR A 619 5.90 -15.57 27.67
N HIS A 620 6.36 -14.99 26.56
CA HIS A 620 5.49 -14.62 25.44
C HIS A 620 4.73 -15.79 24.80
N GLY A 621 5.09 -17.06 25.13
CA GLY A 621 4.46 -18.25 24.54
C GLY A 621 3.80 -19.18 25.56
N THR A 622 3.69 -18.76 26.83
CA THR A 622 3.10 -19.58 27.91
C THR A 622 1.96 -18.86 28.62
N PHE A 623 1.73 -17.60 28.31
CA PHE A 623 0.86 -16.72 29.08
C PHE A 623 -0.62 -17.14 29.01
N PHE A 624 -1.09 -17.76 27.91
CA PHE A 624 -2.45 -18.31 27.85
C PHE A 624 -2.63 -19.54 28.72
N THR A 625 -1.61 -20.39 28.86
CA THR A 625 -1.64 -21.50 29.84
C THR A 625 -1.82 -20.94 31.24
N LEU A 626 -1.08 -19.89 31.60
CA LEU A 626 -1.22 -19.23 32.91
C LEU A 626 -2.60 -18.57 33.07
N ALA A 627 -3.11 -17.92 32.01
CA ALA A 627 -4.43 -17.31 32.04
C ALA A 627 -5.54 -18.35 32.24
N PHE A 628 -5.40 -19.55 31.66
CA PHE A 628 -6.30 -20.67 31.89
C PHE A 628 -6.20 -21.23 33.31
N GLU A 629 -4.99 -21.43 33.82
CA GLU A 629 -4.76 -21.88 35.21
C GLU A 629 -5.36 -20.91 36.24
N GLU A 630 -5.36 -19.61 35.93
CA GLU A 630 -5.99 -18.55 36.72
C GLU A 630 -7.52 -18.42 36.51
N GLY A 631 -8.10 -19.17 35.57
CA GLY A 631 -9.54 -19.16 35.27
C GLY A 631 -10.02 -17.93 34.50
N LEU A 632 -9.11 -17.21 33.82
CA LEU A 632 -9.40 -15.95 33.13
C LEU A 632 -10.11 -16.14 31.79
N MET A 633 -10.01 -17.33 31.21
CA MET A 633 -10.51 -17.62 29.87
C MET A 633 -11.70 -18.57 29.87
N SER A 634 -12.56 -18.38 28.86
CA SER A 634 -13.65 -19.28 28.51
C SER A 634 -13.20 -20.37 27.53
N ASN A 635 -13.89 -21.51 27.52
CA ASN A 635 -13.66 -22.60 26.54
C ASN A 635 -14.37 -22.32 25.19
N THR A 636 -14.32 -21.08 24.74
CA THR A 636 -14.88 -20.62 23.45
C THR A 636 -13.87 -19.77 22.69
N SER A 637 -12.61 -19.78 23.12
CA SER A 637 -11.52 -19.08 22.43
C SER A 637 -11.13 -19.79 21.13
N ILE A 638 -10.49 -19.06 20.22
CA ILE A 638 -10.08 -19.56 18.91
C ILE A 638 -8.80 -18.87 18.43
N HIS A 639 -7.92 -19.66 17.84
CA HIS A 639 -6.71 -19.23 17.15
C HIS A 639 -6.96 -19.07 15.65
N ALA A 640 -6.29 -18.12 15.00
CA ALA A 640 -6.40 -17.86 13.58
C ALA A 640 -5.02 -17.53 12.96
N GLY A 641 -4.60 -18.34 11.99
CA GLY A 641 -3.32 -18.14 11.26
C GLY A 641 -2.17 -19.02 11.74
N ILE A 642 -2.45 -20.05 12.54
CA ILE A 642 -1.45 -20.91 13.18
C ILE A 642 -0.66 -21.70 12.14
N ARG A 643 0.66 -21.71 12.30
CA ARG A 643 1.59 -22.44 11.42
C ARG A 643 2.94 -22.79 12.06
N ASN A 644 3.12 -22.49 13.34
CA ASN A 644 4.36 -22.81 14.05
C ASN A 644 4.62 -24.33 14.13
N LYS A 645 5.90 -24.70 14.26
CA LYS A 645 6.29 -26.11 14.40
C LYS A 645 6.15 -26.57 15.84
N LEU A 646 5.26 -27.53 16.07
CA LEU A 646 5.03 -28.17 17.36
C LEU A 646 5.97 -29.37 17.59
N HIS A 647 6.29 -29.67 18.85
CA HIS A 647 7.11 -30.83 19.22
C HIS A 647 6.36 -32.17 19.11
N GLY A 648 5.03 -32.14 19.22
CA GLY A 648 4.18 -33.31 19.12
C GLY A 648 2.69 -32.94 19.26
N PRO A 649 1.79 -33.88 18.96
CA PRO A 649 0.34 -33.67 19.01
C PRO A 649 -0.20 -33.38 20.42
N GLU A 650 0.54 -33.76 21.48
CA GLU A 650 0.20 -33.46 22.87
C GLU A 650 0.05 -31.97 23.16
N LEU A 651 0.72 -31.11 22.36
CA LEU A 651 0.59 -29.66 22.49
C LEU A 651 -0.75 -29.15 21.93
N ILE A 652 -1.32 -29.86 20.96
CA ILE A 652 -2.67 -29.56 20.44
C ILE A 652 -3.72 -29.99 21.47
N GLU A 653 -3.54 -31.18 22.06
CA GLU A 653 -4.41 -31.65 23.15
C GLU A 653 -4.39 -30.68 24.35
N HIS A 654 -3.21 -30.18 24.72
CA HIS A 654 -3.07 -29.15 25.76
C HIS A 654 -3.72 -27.82 25.35
N ASP A 655 -3.58 -27.38 24.10
CA ASP A 655 -4.23 -26.16 23.58
C ASP A 655 -5.77 -26.26 23.62
N GLU A 656 -6.32 -27.42 23.27
CA GLU A 656 -7.74 -27.73 23.41
C GLU A 656 -8.20 -27.72 24.88
N GLU A 657 -7.37 -28.24 25.81
CA GLU A 657 -7.63 -28.18 27.25
C GLU A 657 -7.65 -26.74 27.78
N VAL A 658 -6.73 -25.89 27.30
CA VAL A 658 -6.67 -24.45 27.62
C VAL A 658 -7.91 -23.70 27.11
N GLY A 659 -8.59 -24.25 26.10
CA GLY A 659 -9.91 -23.80 25.64
C GLY A 659 -9.93 -23.18 24.24
N PHE A 660 -8.88 -23.42 23.46
CA PHE A 660 -8.77 -22.94 22.08
C PHE A 660 -9.24 -23.98 21.06
N GLU A 661 -9.65 -23.46 19.90
CA GLU A 661 -9.82 -24.19 18.65
C GLU A 661 -8.89 -23.56 17.60
N LEU A 662 -8.39 -24.35 16.66
CA LEU A 662 -7.36 -23.93 15.71
C LEU A 662 -7.95 -23.64 14.32
N ILE A 663 -7.60 -22.49 13.75
CA ILE A 663 -7.64 -22.24 12.31
C ILE A 663 -6.19 -22.08 11.84
N MET A 664 -5.76 -23.00 10.99
CA MET A 664 -4.41 -23.02 10.42
C MET A 664 -4.28 -21.96 9.33
N ALA A 665 -3.05 -21.50 9.06
CA ALA A 665 -2.81 -20.56 7.98
C ALA A 665 -3.30 -21.09 6.62
N ASP A 666 -3.03 -22.36 6.30
CA ASP A 666 -3.40 -22.99 5.03
C ASP A 666 -4.92 -23.18 4.84
N ASP A 667 -5.72 -23.12 5.93
CA ASP A 667 -7.18 -23.30 5.84
C ASP A 667 -7.85 -22.21 4.99
N ILE A 668 -7.21 -21.06 4.81
CA ILE A 668 -7.73 -19.98 3.97
C ILE A 668 -7.81 -20.36 2.49
N ASP A 669 -6.91 -21.22 2.01
CA ASP A 669 -6.90 -21.67 0.62
C ASP A 669 -8.07 -22.63 0.31
N ASP A 670 -8.47 -23.43 1.31
CA ASP A 670 -9.53 -24.42 1.18
C ASP A 670 -10.92 -23.87 1.54
N LEU A 671 -11.00 -23.02 2.58
CA LEU A 671 -12.26 -22.51 3.13
C LEU A 671 -12.61 -21.12 2.59
N GLY A 672 -11.61 -20.30 2.29
CA GLY A 672 -11.76 -18.87 2.05
C GLY A 672 -12.12 -18.08 3.31
N THR A 673 -12.04 -16.75 3.20
CA THR A 673 -12.27 -15.83 4.33
C THR A 673 -13.69 -15.92 4.91
N ASP A 674 -14.70 -16.18 4.09
CA ASP A 674 -16.10 -16.22 4.52
C ASP A 674 -16.42 -17.36 5.49
N GLU A 675 -15.88 -18.57 5.22
CA GLU A 675 -16.08 -19.71 6.10
C GLU A 675 -15.22 -19.60 7.37
N ILE A 676 -14.02 -19.00 7.28
CA ILE A 676 -13.21 -18.64 8.47
C ILE A 676 -13.98 -17.68 9.38
N ILE A 677 -14.55 -16.59 8.83
CA ILE A 677 -15.38 -15.63 9.59
C ILE A 677 -16.53 -16.36 10.28
N LYS A 678 -17.24 -17.21 9.54
CA LYS A 678 -18.37 -17.97 10.07
C LYS A 678 -17.93 -18.92 11.20
N HIS A 679 -16.79 -19.58 11.05
CA HIS A 679 -16.22 -20.46 12.05
C HIS A 679 -15.89 -19.71 13.35
N ILE A 680 -15.13 -18.61 13.26
CA ILE A 680 -14.79 -17.76 14.42
C ILE A 680 -16.06 -17.31 15.15
N ARG A 681 -17.07 -16.81 14.42
CA ARG A 681 -18.33 -16.34 15.02
C ARG A 681 -19.11 -17.46 15.71
N GLN A 682 -19.10 -18.66 15.15
CA GLN A 682 -19.78 -19.82 15.74
C GLN A 682 -19.11 -20.28 17.04
N ARG A 683 -17.77 -20.31 17.06
CA ARG A 683 -16.97 -20.69 18.24
C ARG A 683 -17.15 -19.70 19.39
N ILE A 684 -17.10 -18.39 19.08
CA ILE A 684 -17.20 -17.31 20.08
C ILE A 684 -18.62 -17.15 20.62
N GLY A 685 -19.65 -17.20 19.76
CA GLY A 685 -21.03 -17.02 20.17
C GLY A 685 -21.33 -15.63 20.74
N ASN A 686 -21.78 -15.55 21.99
CA ASN A 686 -22.23 -14.30 22.64
C ASN A 686 -21.46 -13.97 23.93
N SER A 687 -20.26 -14.52 24.12
CA SER A 687 -19.38 -14.19 25.23
C SER A 687 -18.84 -12.75 25.15
N PRO A 688 -18.29 -12.20 26.25
CA PRO A 688 -17.39 -11.05 26.17
C PRO A 688 -16.10 -11.45 25.44
N VAL A 689 -15.69 -10.66 24.45
CA VAL A 689 -14.62 -11.03 23.50
C VAL A 689 -13.43 -10.09 23.64
N TYR A 690 -12.24 -10.64 23.78
CA TYR A 690 -10.99 -9.92 23.62
C TYR A 690 -10.31 -10.34 22.32
N LEU A 691 -9.90 -9.37 21.51
CA LEU A 691 -9.19 -9.59 20.26
C LEU A 691 -7.70 -9.35 20.49
N SER A 692 -6.89 -10.40 20.41
CA SER A 692 -5.45 -10.29 20.52
C SER A 692 -4.81 -10.58 19.17
N PHE A 693 -3.97 -9.67 18.70
CA PHE A 693 -3.44 -9.71 17.34
C PHE A 693 -1.92 -9.63 17.34
N ASP A 694 -1.27 -10.76 17.12
CA ASP A 694 0.15 -10.80 16.80
C ASP A 694 0.38 -10.43 15.34
N ILE A 695 1.25 -9.45 15.11
CA ILE A 695 1.60 -9.01 13.76
C ILE A 695 2.25 -10.13 12.93
N ASP A 696 2.82 -11.14 13.57
CA ASP A 696 3.41 -12.31 12.90
C ASP A 696 2.38 -13.28 12.32
N THR A 697 1.08 -13.07 12.54
CA THR A 697 0.01 -13.68 11.73
C THR A 697 0.23 -13.42 10.24
N ILE A 698 0.70 -12.22 9.92
CA ILE A 698 0.90 -11.74 8.57
C ILE A 698 2.21 -12.29 8.02
N ASP A 699 2.22 -12.66 6.73
CA ASP A 699 3.44 -13.16 6.09
C ASP A 699 4.62 -12.16 6.25
N PRO A 700 5.84 -12.61 6.55
CA PRO A 700 7.01 -11.76 6.69
C PRO A 700 7.34 -10.90 5.47
N GLY A 701 6.79 -11.21 4.29
CA GLY A 701 6.85 -10.34 3.11
C GLY A 701 6.06 -9.03 3.27
N GLN A 702 5.04 -8.98 4.13
CA GLN A 702 4.25 -7.78 4.43
C GLN A 702 4.43 -7.27 5.87
N ALA A 703 4.86 -8.14 6.80
CA ALA A 703 5.17 -7.80 8.18
C ALA A 703 6.54 -8.35 8.62
N PRO A 704 7.67 -7.87 8.06
CA PRO A 704 9.00 -8.37 8.44
C PRO A 704 9.39 -8.03 9.89
N ALA A 705 8.75 -7.04 10.52
CA ALA A 705 9.15 -6.49 11.80
C ALA A 705 8.50 -7.18 13.00
N THR A 706 8.88 -8.44 13.24
CA THR A 706 8.43 -9.23 14.40
C THR A 706 9.56 -10.05 15.03
N GLY A 707 9.38 -10.44 16.29
CA GLY A 707 10.31 -11.25 17.07
C GLY A 707 10.51 -12.66 16.51
N THR A 708 9.43 -13.30 16.06
CA THR A 708 9.36 -14.74 15.70
C THR A 708 8.72 -14.98 14.34
N PRO A 709 9.29 -14.48 13.23
CA PRO A 709 8.63 -14.58 11.92
C PRO A 709 8.53 -16.03 11.43
N GLU A 710 7.32 -16.46 11.09
CA GLU A 710 7.04 -17.72 10.42
C GLU A 710 6.57 -17.46 8.97
N PRO A 711 7.19 -18.07 7.94
CA PRO A 711 6.80 -17.85 6.54
C PRO A 711 5.42 -18.47 6.23
N ALA A 712 4.83 -18.06 5.09
CA ALA A 712 3.51 -18.52 4.62
C ALA A 712 2.36 -18.10 5.55
N GLY A 713 2.39 -16.83 5.98
CA GLY A 713 1.30 -16.22 6.73
C GLY A 713 0.20 -15.68 5.82
N TRP A 714 -0.86 -15.15 6.42
CA TRP A 714 -1.91 -14.46 5.68
C TRP A 714 -1.44 -13.11 5.17
N THR A 715 -2.07 -12.62 4.11
CA THR A 715 -1.85 -11.24 3.64
C THR A 715 -2.64 -10.24 4.49
N GLY A 716 -2.17 -8.99 4.53
CA GLY A 716 -2.90 -7.89 5.16
C GLY A 716 -4.30 -7.70 4.57
N ARG A 717 -4.51 -7.98 3.28
CA ARG A 717 -5.82 -7.86 2.63
C ARG A 717 -6.80 -8.92 3.11
N GLU A 718 -6.37 -10.18 3.17
CA GLU A 718 -7.16 -11.29 3.71
C GLU A 718 -7.53 -11.06 5.18
N THR A 719 -6.56 -10.64 5.99
CA THR A 719 -6.78 -10.40 7.42
C THR A 719 -7.75 -9.26 7.67
N LYS A 720 -7.61 -8.12 6.97
CA LYS A 720 -8.57 -7.02 7.04
C LYS A 720 -9.99 -7.46 6.65
N ARG A 721 -10.11 -8.37 5.68
CA ARG A 721 -11.41 -8.95 5.28
C ARG A 721 -12.01 -9.80 6.39
N ILE A 722 -11.22 -10.64 7.04
CA ILE A 722 -11.65 -11.46 8.17
C ILE A 722 -12.12 -10.56 9.32
N LEU A 723 -11.30 -9.59 9.73
CA LEU A 723 -11.64 -8.64 10.80
C LEU A 723 -12.97 -7.94 10.56
N ARG A 724 -13.21 -7.42 9.34
CA ARG A 724 -14.51 -6.82 8.97
C ARG A 724 -15.70 -7.74 9.19
N GLY A 725 -15.54 -9.03 8.90
CA GLY A 725 -16.55 -10.05 9.12
C GLY A 725 -16.88 -10.32 10.59
N LEU A 726 -16.01 -9.92 11.52
CA LEU A 726 -16.19 -10.11 12.96
C LEU A 726 -16.98 -8.98 13.63
N ALA A 727 -17.30 -7.90 12.90
CA ALA A 727 -18.15 -6.84 13.44
C ALA A 727 -19.50 -7.41 13.95
N GLY A 728 -20.01 -6.84 15.03
CA GLY A 728 -21.18 -7.38 15.70
C GLY A 728 -20.91 -8.36 16.85
N LEU A 729 -19.65 -8.77 17.11
CA LEU A 729 -19.27 -9.48 18.33
C LEU A 729 -19.19 -8.51 19.54
N ASN A 730 -19.10 -9.06 20.75
CA ASN A 730 -19.10 -8.28 21.99
C ASN A 730 -17.67 -7.93 22.44
N PHE A 731 -16.96 -7.13 21.64
CA PHE A 731 -15.59 -6.75 21.95
C PHE A 731 -15.51 -5.89 23.23
N VAL A 732 -14.70 -6.33 24.20
CA VAL A 732 -14.43 -5.61 25.46
C VAL A 732 -13.05 -4.93 25.47
N GLY A 733 -12.20 -5.26 24.50
CA GLY A 733 -10.88 -4.68 24.30
C GLY A 733 -10.17 -5.37 23.13
N ALA A 734 -9.02 -4.82 22.72
CA ALA A 734 -8.16 -5.43 21.74
C ALA A 734 -6.70 -5.01 21.94
N ASP A 735 -5.77 -5.76 21.36
CA ASP A 735 -4.36 -5.37 21.25
C ASP A 735 -3.81 -5.62 19.84
N ILE A 736 -2.65 -5.02 19.58
CA ILE A 736 -1.74 -5.43 18.51
C ILE A 736 -0.32 -5.52 19.06
N VAL A 737 0.29 -6.69 18.99
CA VAL A 737 1.55 -7.01 19.67
C VAL A 737 2.69 -7.36 18.69
N GLU A 738 3.88 -7.59 19.24
CA GLU A 738 5.11 -8.06 18.58
C GLU A 738 5.69 -7.19 17.46
N VAL A 739 5.15 -5.99 17.21
CA VAL A 739 5.76 -5.02 16.29
C VAL A 739 7.17 -4.63 16.79
N ALA A 740 8.19 -5.11 16.10
CA ALA A 740 9.61 -4.94 16.46
C ALA A 740 10.35 -4.09 15.41
N PRO A 741 10.29 -2.74 15.49
CA PRO A 741 10.68 -1.85 14.39
C PRO A 741 12.15 -1.94 13.94
N ALA A 742 13.04 -2.52 14.76
CA ALA A 742 14.42 -2.76 14.36
C ALA A 742 14.57 -3.73 13.18
N TYR A 743 13.53 -4.52 12.90
CA TYR A 743 13.46 -5.49 11.79
C TYR A 743 12.55 -5.03 10.65
N ASP A 744 12.00 -3.81 10.74
CA ASP A 744 11.14 -3.26 9.69
C ASP A 744 11.94 -2.71 8.51
N ASN A 745 11.27 -2.61 7.37
CA ASN A 745 11.82 -1.96 6.17
C ASN A 745 10.78 -0.98 5.65
N ALA A 746 11.13 0.29 5.49
CA ALA A 746 10.23 1.34 5.03
C ALA A 746 8.93 1.52 5.85
N ASP A 747 8.97 1.14 7.13
CA ASP A 747 7.88 1.19 8.11
C ASP A 747 6.65 0.34 7.74
N ILE A 748 6.78 -0.63 6.81
CA ILE A 748 5.61 -1.35 6.26
C ILE A 748 4.84 -2.12 7.35
N THR A 749 5.54 -2.68 8.34
CA THR A 749 4.91 -3.40 9.45
C THR A 749 4.17 -2.42 10.35
N GLY A 750 4.80 -1.28 10.69
CA GLY A 750 4.16 -0.22 11.47
C GLY A 750 2.92 0.39 10.80
N ILE A 751 2.95 0.58 9.48
CA ILE A 751 1.83 1.08 8.67
C ILE A 751 0.69 0.06 8.64
N LEU A 752 0.99 -1.22 8.42
CA LEU A 752 -0.02 -2.28 8.46
C LEU A 752 -0.66 -2.37 9.85
N ALA A 753 0.14 -2.42 10.91
CA ALA A 753 -0.33 -2.48 12.29
C ALA A 753 -1.22 -1.29 12.66
N ALA A 754 -0.86 -0.08 12.24
CA ALA A 754 -1.72 1.09 12.39
C ALA A 754 -3.03 0.97 11.61
N GLY A 755 -3.00 0.38 10.42
CA GLY A 755 -4.21 0.06 9.65
C GLY A 755 -5.16 -0.89 10.38
N LEU A 756 -4.62 -1.95 10.97
CA LEU A 756 -5.38 -2.94 11.73
C LEU A 756 -5.93 -2.37 13.05
N ALA A 757 -5.15 -1.55 13.73
CA ALA A 757 -5.58 -0.83 14.93
C ALA A 757 -6.80 0.08 14.64
N ASP A 758 -6.88 0.74 13.48
CA ASP A 758 -8.04 1.53 13.06
C ASP A 758 -9.27 0.65 12.74
N ASP A 759 -9.03 -0.55 12.17
CA ASP A 759 -10.09 -1.56 12.00
C ASP A 759 -10.63 -2.05 13.36
N PHE A 760 -9.79 -2.16 14.40
CA PHE A 760 -10.22 -2.52 15.76
C PHE A 760 -11.07 -1.43 16.41
N LEU A 761 -10.69 -0.16 16.25
CA LEU A 761 -11.53 0.98 16.67
C LEU A 761 -12.92 0.91 16.01
N THR A 762 -12.96 0.54 14.73
CA THR A 762 -14.20 0.38 13.97
C THR A 762 -15.02 -0.82 14.47
N LEU A 763 -14.38 -1.93 14.83
CA LEU A 763 -15.04 -3.09 15.43
C LEU A 763 -15.76 -2.76 16.75
N PHE A 764 -15.18 -1.91 17.60
CA PHE A 764 -15.78 -1.53 18.87
C PHE A 764 -17.09 -0.74 18.72
N VAL A 765 -17.28 -0.05 17.60
CA VAL A 765 -18.42 0.86 17.38
C VAL A 765 -19.41 0.36 16.32
N THR A 766 -19.12 -0.76 15.65
CA THR A 766 -19.94 -1.25 14.53
C THR A 766 -20.76 -2.48 14.92
N ASP A 767 -22.06 -2.41 14.64
CA ASP A 767 -23.01 -3.43 15.08
C ASP A 767 -23.15 -4.64 14.14
N GLU A 768 -22.85 -4.48 12.85
CA GLU A 768 -22.95 -5.53 11.83
C GLU A 768 -21.80 -5.43 10.83
N PRO A 769 -21.35 -6.54 10.22
CA PRO A 769 -20.37 -6.49 9.14
C PRO A 769 -20.83 -5.56 8.01
N PRO A 770 -19.93 -4.77 7.40
CA PRO A 770 -20.29 -3.86 6.32
C PRO A 770 -20.94 -4.65 5.18
N LYS A 771 -22.03 -4.12 4.65
CA LYS A 771 -22.70 -4.73 3.49
C LYS A 771 -21.73 -4.63 2.32
N ARG A 772 -21.37 -5.77 1.72
CA ARG A 772 -20.59 -5.82 0.47
C ARG A 772 -21.21 -4.81 -0.50
N GLN A 773 -20.40 -3.94 -1.08
CA GLN A 773 -20.88 -2.92 -2.01
C GLN A 773 -21.36 -3.58 -3.31
N VAL A 774 -22.55 -4.16 -3.29
CA VAL A 774 -23.29 -4.62 -4.46
C VAL A 774 -24.06 -3.45 -5.07
N LYS A 775 -23.86 -2.20 -4.64
CA LYS A 775 -24.65 -1.05 -5.09
C LYS A 775 -23.84 0.24 -5.22
N GLN A 776 -22.95 0.28 -6.20
CA GLN A 776 -22.96 1.43 -7.12
C GLN A 776 -23.80 1.02 -8.33
N LYS A 777 -24.63 1.92 -8.84
CA LYS A 777 -25.66 1.66 -9.85
C LYS A 777 -25.09 1.12 -11.18
N ARG A 778 -24.86 -0.19 -11.24
CA ARG A 778 -24.96 -1.16 -12.34
C ARG A 778 -24.16 -2.38 -11.90
N THR A 779 -24.86 -3.37 -11.37
CA THR A 779 -24.28 -4.63 -10.95
C THR A 779 -24.01 -5.52 -12.15
N LEU A 780 -22.81 -6.11 -12.24
CA LEU A 780 -22.44 -7.23 -13.11
C LEU A 780 -23.45 -8.41 -13.09
N LYS A 781 -24.29 -8.47 -12.05
CA LYS A 781 -25.34 -9.48 -11.88
C LYS A 781 -26.58 -9.27 -12.75
N ASP A 782 -26.76 -8.07 -13.32
CA ASP A 782 -27.86 -7.79 -14.24
C ASP A 782 -27.49 -8.07 -15.71
N ASP A 783 -26.21 -8.35 -16.00
CA ASP A 783 -25.65 -8.59 -17.34
C ASP A 783 -25.11 -10.03 -17.56
N LEU A 784 -25.23 -10.92 -16.57
CA LEU A 784 -25.05 -12.39 -16.68
C LEU A 784 -26.41 -13.10 -16.64
#